data_AF-A0ABD7FVU3-F1
#
_entry.id   AF-A0ABD7FVU3-F1
#
_cell.length_a   1.000
_cell.length_b   1.000
_cell.length_c   1.000
_cell.angle_alpha   90.00
_cell.angle_beta   90.00
_cell.angle_gamma   90.00
#
_symmetry.space_group_name_H-M   'P 1'
#
loop_
_entity.id
_entity.type
_entity.pdbx_description
1 polymer ?
#
loop_
_entity_poly.entity_id
_entity_poly.type
_entity_poly.pdbx_seq_one_letter_code
_entity_poly.pdbx_strand_id
1 'polypeptide(L)'
;MPTNKPTIIYTITDEAPALATYSLLPIIQSFTASSGINVETRDISLAGRILANFPEHLTEEQRISDALTELGELAKTPEANIIKLPNISASVPQLKAAIKELQDKGYALPNYPEEPSSYEEEAIKATYDKIKGSAVNPVLREGNSDRRAPASVKNYAKKNPHSMGAWSKDSKSHVASMSDKDFFGSEKSMTVSGATKVAIEFVGKEGAVKVLKKPFALQDKEIIDTSVMSKKALIAFFEKEIADAKAQDVLFSLHMKATMMKVSDPVIFGHAVKVYYKAVFDKYGQLFDQLGVDVNNGLGDVYAKIQSLPEAQRVEIEAAIQAVYATQPALAMVDSDRGITNLHVPSDVIVDASMPAMIRTSGQMWGPDGKQKDTKATIPDRCYAGVYQTVIDFCKRYGAFDPTTMGSVPNVGLMAQKAEEYGSHDKTFILDAEGVVRVIDEAGKVLLEQSVEAGDIFRMCQVKDAPIQDWVKLAVTRARASNTPAVFWLDPARAHDAELIKKVNQYLPNHDISGLEIKILSPVEATQYSLVRMKAGQDTISVTGNVLRDYLTDLFPILELGTSAKMLSIVPLMNGGGLFETGAGGSAPKHVQQVQKENHLRWDSLGEFLALAASLEHLSVVTGNRKAQVLADALDKATGKFLDMNKSPSRRVGEIDNRGSHFYLATYWAQALAEQTADADLAAEFAPIAKALEEKEAQIVAELNGAQGKPGDLGGYYAPEFAKAAPLMRPSSTFNAIIDR
;
A
#
# COMPACT_ATOMS: atom_id res chain seq x y z
N MET A 1 -1.36 16.99 -36.81
CA MET A 1 -1.23 15.78 -35.96
C MET A 1 -0.14 16.06 -34.95
N PRO A 2 -0.28 15.70 -33.67
CA PRO A 2 0.81 15.87 -32.71
C PRO A 2 2.04 15.14 -33.26
N THR A 3 3.18 15.83 -33.26
CA THR A 3 4.44 15.36 -33.87
C THR A 3 5.14 14.28 -33.06
N ASN A 4 4.66 13.97 -31.85
CA ASN A 4 5.20 12.94 -30.96
C ASN A 4 4.23 11.76 -30.87
N LYS A 5 4.75 10.54 -30.98
CA LYS A 5 3.98 9.30 -30.76
C LYS A 5 3.48 9.26 -29.30
N PRO A 6 2.26 8.79 -29.03
CA PRO A 6 1.82 8.52 -27.66
C PRO A 6 2.79 7.59 -26.93
N THR A 7 3.22 7.95 -25.72
CA THR A 7 4.24 7.21 -24.97
C THR A 7 3.65 6.66 -23.67
N ILE A 8 3.90 5.38 -23.39
CA ILE A 8 3.73 4.76 -22.08
C ILE A 8 5.09 4.78 -21.38
N ILE A 9 5.13 5.26 -20.14
CA ILE A 9 6.32 5.16 -19.29
C ILE A 9 6.20 3.91 -18.41
N TYR A 10 7.14 2.99 -18.54
CA TYR A 10 7.25 1.78 -17.74
C TYR A 10 8.36 1.95 -16.70
N THR A 11 8.02 1.92 -15.41
CA THR A 11 9.02 2.16 -14.37
C THR A 11 9.96 0.97 -14.18
N ILE A 12 11.27 1.21 -14.16
CA ILE A 12 12.25 0.25 -13.63
C ILE A 12 12.32 0.43 -12.12
N THR A 13 12.14 -0.66 -11.37
CA THR A 13 12.07 -0.63 -9.91
C THR A 13 13.12 -1.56 -9.28
N ASP A 14 12.75 -2.33 -8.26
CA ASP A 14 13.68 -3.10 -7.44
C ASP A 14 13.25 -4.57 -7.39
N GLU A 15 14.20 -5.45 -7.04
CA GLU A 15 13.93 -6.85 -6.66
C GLU A 15 13.10 -7.64 -7.70
N ALA A 16 11.99 -8.27 -7.30
CA ALA A 16 11.24 -9.19 -8.14
C ALA A 16 10.57 -8.53 -9.37
N PRO A 17 9.86 -7.38 -9.25
CA PRO A 17 9.29 -6.71 -10.41
C PRO A 17 10.35 -6.19 -11.38
N ALA A 18 11.54 -5.78 -10.90
CA ALA A 18 12.65 -5.43 -11.78
C ALA A 18 13.12 -6.63 -12.63
N LEU A 19 13.20 -7.82 -12.02
CA LEU A 19 13.51 -9.06 -12.75
C LEU A 19 12.41 -9.44 -13.75
N ALA A 20 11.14 -9.36 -13.35
CA ALA A 20 10.01 -9.63 -14.24
C ALA A 20 9.98 -8.67 -15.44
N THR A 21 10.34 -7.41 -15.23
CA THR A 21 10.43 -6.38 -16.28
C THR A 21 11.39 -6.78 -17.40
N TYR A 22 12.55 -7.40 -17.09
CA TYR A 22 13.48 -7.89 -18.11
C TYR A 22 12.88 -8.95 -19.04
N SER A 23 11.84 -9.67 -18.60
CA SER A 23 11.13 -10.66 -19.38
C SER A 23 9.91 -10.07 -20.11
N LEU A 24 9.11 -9.26 -19.40
CA LEU A 24 7.81 -8.77 -19.91
C LEU A 24 7.93 -7.54 -20.83
N LEU A 25 8.82 -6.59 -20.50
CA LEU A 25 8.92 -5.32 -21.24
C LEU A 25 9.19 -5.51 -22.74
N PRO A 26 10.06 -6.42 -23.19
CA PRO A 26 10.26 -6.68 -24.62
C PRO A 26 9.01 -7.19 -25.34
N ILE A 27 8.17 -7.98 -24.67
CA ILE A 27 6.89 -8.44 -25.20
C ILE A 27 5.96 -7.24 -25.38
N ILE A 28 5.85 -6.37 -24.37
CA ILE A 28 5.02 -5.16 -24.44
C ILE A 28 5.47 -4.25 -25.59
N GLN A 29 6.78 -4.01 -25.70
CA GLN A 29 7.36 -3.19 -26.77
C GLN A 29 7.05 -3.76 -28.15
N SER A 30 7.23 -5.07 -28.34
CA SER A 30 6.93 -5.77 -29.58
C SER A 30 5.43 -5.66 -29.94
N PHE A 31 4.54 -5.94 -28.99
CA PHE A 31 3.09 -5.99 -29.23
C PHE A 31 2.45 -4.61 -29.48
N THR A 32 3.10 -3.54 -29.05
CA THR A 32 2.57 -2.17 -29.16
C THR A 32 3.16 -1.37 -30.34
N ALA A 33 4.27 -1.84 -30.93
CA ALA A 33 5.04 -1.12 -31.94
C ALA A 33 4.23 -0.72 -33.18
N SER A 34 3.43 -1.64 -33.73
CA SER A 34 2.58 -1.44 -34.92
C SER A 34 1.34 -0.58 -34.67
N SER A 35 1.07 -0.27 -33.39
CA SER A 35 -0.05 0.58 -32.96
C SER A 35 0.33 2.04 -32.76
N GLY A 36 1.57 2.41 -33.12
CA GLY A 36 2.06 3.79 -33.01
C GLY A 36 2.29 4.25 -31.57
N ILE A 37 2.47 3.30 -30.64
CA ILE A 37 2.69 3.54 -29.22
C ILE A 37 4.18 3.38 -28.94
N ASN A 38 4.78 4.34 -28.24
CA ASN A 38 6.13 4.23 -27.71
C ASN A 38 6.08 3.71 -26.27
N VAL A 39 7.06 2.91 -25.85
CA VAL A 39 7.19 2.44 -24.46
C VAL A 39 8.60 2.76 -23.98
N GLU A 40 8.70 3.79 -23.15
CA GLU A 40 9.96 4.24 -22.56
C GLU A 40 10.09 3.80 -21.11
N THR A 41 11.31 3.79 -20.60
CA THR A 41 11.58 3.45 -19.20
C THR A 41 12.04 4.65 -18.39
N ARG A 42 11.75 4.63 -17.10
CA ARG A 42 12.29 5.56 -16.11
C ARG A 42 12.74 4.79 -14.88
N ASP A 43 14.00 4.98 -14.48
CA ASP A 43 14.60 4.25 -13.36
C ASP A 43 14.32 4.95 -12.03
N ILE A 44 13.45 4.33 -11.23
CA ILE A 44 13.08 4.78 -9.89
C ILE A 44 13.52 3.76 -8.83
N SER A 45 14.43 2.84 -9.17
CA SER A 45 15.05 1.93 -8.22
C SER A 45 15.73 2.69 -7.07
N LEU A 46 15.93 2.01 -5.93
CA LEU A 46 16.68 2.59 -4.82
C LEU A 46 18.09 3.01 -5.26
N ALA A 47 18.78 2.17 -6.04
CA ALA A 47 20.11 2.48 -6.56
C ALA A 47 20.08 3.70 -7.47
N GLY A 48 19.17 3.75 -8.45
CA GLY A 48 19.03 4.88 -9.37
C GLY A 48 18.75 6.20 -8.62
N ARG A 49 17.83 6.19 -7.65
CA ARG A 49 17.53 7.39 -6.85
C ARG A 49 18.70 7.85 -5.98
N ILE A 50 19.54 6.94 -5.48
CA ILE A 50 20.79 7.31 -4.80
C ILE A 50 21.73 8.01 -5.78
N LEU A 51 22.00 7.40 -6.94
CA LEU A 51 22.92 7.97 -7.93
C LEU A 51 22.47 9.34 -8.45
N ALA A 52 21.18 9.52 -8.72
CA ALA A 52 20.62 10.78 -9.19
C ALA A 52 20.75 11.95 -8.19
N ASN A 53 20.87 11.66 -6.89
CA ASN A 53 20.89 12.67 -5.82
C ASN A 53 22.30 12.99 -5.28
N PHE A 54 23.35 12.32 -5.79
CA PHE A 54 24.75 12.62 -5.44
C PHE A 54 25.65 12.80 -6.68
N PRO A 55 25.24 13.58 -7.71
CA PRO A 55 26.01 13.71 -8.96
C PRO A 55 27.42 14.26 -8.77
N GLU A 56 27.67 15.03 -7.70
CA GLU A 56 28.98 15.55 -7.31
C GLU A 56 29.96 14.48 -6.85
N HIS A 57 29.47 13.30 -6.44
CA HIS A 57 30.27 12.14 -6.05
C HIS A 57 30.51 11.15 -7.20
N LEU A 58 30.03 11.47 -8.41
CA LEU A 58 30.05 10.59 -9.58
C LEU A 58 30.90 11.16 -10.71
N THR A 59 31.53 10.27 -11.49
CA THR A 59 32.10 10.66 -12.80
C THR A 59 30.99 11.01 -13.78
N GLU A 60 31.32 11.69 -14.88
CA GLU A 60 30.32 12.09 -15.88
C GLU A 60 29.58 10.90 -16.48
N GLU A 61 30.27 9.77 -16.69
CA GLU A 61 29.71 8.53 -17.22
C GLU A 61 28.86 7.74 -16.21
N GLN A 62 29.08 7.97 -14.92
CA GLN A 62 28.32 7.35 -13.83
C GLN A 62 27.02 8.10 -13.51
N ARG A 63 26.91 9.37 -13.94
CA ARG A 63 25.73 10.19 -13.69
C ARG A 63 24.53 9.69 -14.49
N ILE A 64 23.39 9.69 -13.82
CA ILE A 64 22.09 9.39 -14.43
C ILE A 64 21.13 10.56 -14.19
N SER A 65 20.08 10.65 -14.99
CA SER A 65 19.03 11.66 -14.78
C SER A 65 18.22 11.38 -13.51
N ASP A 66 17.69 12.43 -12.89
CA ASP A 66 16.70 12.31 -11.83
C ASP A 66 15.32 11.98 -12.40
N ALA A 67 15.14 10.71 -12.73
CA ALA A 67 13.90 10.19 -13.31
C ALA A 67 12.69 10.32 -12.38
N LEU A 68 12.88 10.37 -11.05
CA LEU A 68 11.76 10.57 -10.12
C LEU A 68 11.23 12.01 -10.20
N THR A 69 12.14 13.00 -10.25
CA THR A 69 11.75 14.39 -10.47
C THR A 69 11.09 14.57 -11.84
N GLU A 70 11.66 13.97 -12.90
CA GLU A 70 11.06 14.01 -14.24
C GLU A 70 9.64 13.42 -14.26
N LEU A 71 9.43 12.25 -13.64
CA LEU A 71 8.11 11.62 -13.54
C LEU A 71 7.13 12.45 -12.70
N GLY A 72 7.62 13.16 -11.68
CA GLY A 72 6.79 14.07 -10.88
C GLY A 72 6.29 15.27 -11.68
N GLU A 73 7.09 15.79 -12.61
CA GLU A 73 6.64 16.82 -13.54
C GLU A 73 5.72 16.25 -14.61
N LEU A 74 6.04 15.07 -15.16
CA LEU A 74 5.17 14.38 -16.13
C LEU A 74 3.80 14.10 -15.53
N ALA A 75 3.71 13.64 -14.27
CA ALA A 75 2.44 13.35 -13.60
C ALA A 75 1.50 14.57 -13.48
N LYS A 76 2.01 15.78 -13.75
CA LYS A 76 1.24 17.03 -13.80
C LYS A 76 0.83 17.42 -15.21
N THR A 77 1.10 16.62 -16.24
CA THR A 77 0.71 16.90 -17.63
C THR A 77 -0.40 15.97 -18.12
N PRO A 78 -1.24 16.41 -19.08
CA PRO A 78 -2.30 15.57 -19.65
C PRO A 78 -1.76 14.37 -20.46
N GLU A 79 -0.52 14.43 -20.94
CA GLU A 79 0.10 13.37 -21.75
C GLU A 79 0.63 12.20 -20.92
N ALA A 80 0.64 12.30 -19.59
CA ALA A 80 1.18 11.26 -18.73
C ALA A 80 0.42 9.94 -18.91
N ASN A 81 1.16 8.88 -19.20
CA ASN A 81 0.67 7.50 -19.13
C ASN A 81 1.77 6.66 -18.47
N ILE A 82 1.67 6.45 -17.16
CA ILE A 82 2.74 5.86 -16.35
C ILE A 82 2.27 4.52 -15.80
N ILE A 83 2.93 3.42 -16.17
CA ILE A 83 2.78 2.11 -15.53
C ILE A 83 3.81 2.01 -14.41
N LYS A 84 3.31 1.99 -13.16
CA LYS A 84 4.12 2.03 -11.93
C LYS A 84 4.13 0.67 -11.24
N LEU A 85 5.29 0.04 -11.25
CA LEU A 85 5.53 -1.24 -10.57
C LEU A 85 5.88 -1.00 -9.08
N PRO A 86 5.71 -2.00 -8.19
CA PRO A 86 6.20 -1.91 -6.82
C PRO A 86 7.70 -1.59 -6.74
N ASN A 87 8.08 -0.75 -5.80
CA ASN A 87 9.47 -0.33 -5.55
C ASN A 87 9.76 -0.32 -4.04
N ILE A 88 11.04 -0.33 -3.67
CA ILE A 88 11.48 -0.29 -2.27
C ILE A 88 11.18 1.08 -1.64
N SER A 89 10.47 1.06 -0.51
CA SER A 89 10.45 2.15 0.45
C SER A 89 11.52 1.89 1.52
N ALA A 90 12.73 2.38 1.29
CA ALA A 90 13.93 1.85 1.96
C ALA A 90 13.93 2.12 3.47
N SER A 91 14.20 1.08 4.25
CA SER A 91 14.67 1.21 5.63
C SER A 91 16.13 1.67 5.66
N VAL A 92 16.62 2.12 6.83
CA VAL A 92 18.04 2.49 6.99
C VAL A 92 18.98 1.32 6.66
N PRO A 93 18.73 0.07 7.10
CA PRO A 93 19.57 -1.07 6.70
C PRO A 93 19.61 -1.32 5.19
N GLN A 94 18.46 -1.23 4.50
CA GLN A 94 18.41 -1.39 3.04
C GLN A 94 19.17 -0.27 2.34
N LEU A 95 19.02 0.98 2.80
CA LEU A 95 19.77 2.11 2.27
C LEU A 95 21.28 1.89 2.42
N LYS A 96 21.76 1.52 3.61
CA LYS A 96 23.18 1.23 3.85
C LYS A 96 23.70 0.09 2.95
N ALA A 97 22.91 -0.97 2.77
CA ALA A 97 23.28 -2.08 1.89
C ALA A 97 23.37 -1.66 0.41
N ALA A 98 22.43 -0.83 -0.08
CA ALA A 98 22.46 -0.29 -1.43
C ALA A 98 23.66 0.64 -1.66
N ILE A 99 23.94 1.53 -0.71
CA ILE A 99 25.15 2.40 -0.75
C ILE A 99 26.40 1.54 -0.83
N LYS A 100 26.51 0.52 0.03
CA LYS A 100 27.66 -0.39 0.03
C LYS A 100 27.83 -1.11 -1.31
N GLU A 101 26.75 -1.65 -1.87
CA GLU A 101 26.81 -2.33 -3.17
C GLU A 101 27.29 -1.38 -4.29
N LEU A 102 26.81 -0.13 -4.29
CA LEU A 102 27.26 0.88 -5.25
C LEU A 102 28.73 1.26 -5.02
N GLN A 103 29.18 1.41 -3.78
CA GLN A 103 30.60 1.64 -3.48
C GLN A 103 31.47 0.48 -3.97
N ASP A 104 31.05 -0.76 -3.74
CA ASP A 104 31.74 -1.96 -4.21
C ASP A 104 31.78 -2.04 -5.76
N LYS A 105 30.85 -1.35 -6.44
CA LYS A 105 30.81 -1.17 -7.92
C LYS A 105 31.55 0.09 -8.41
N GLY A 106 32.24 0.82 -7.54
CA GLY A 106 33.09 1.96 -7.92
C GLY A 106 32.41 3.33 -7.91
N TYR A 107 31.22 3.46 -7.33
CA TYR A 107 30.58 4.77 -7.11
C TYR A 107 31.07 5.37 -5.79
N ALA A 108 31.70 6.56 -5.83
CA ALA A 108 32.35 7.18 -4.66
C ALA A 108 31.36 7.90 -3.72
N LEU A 109 30.24 7.24 -3.40
CA LEU A 109 29.14 7.78 -2.60
C LEU A 109 29.52 7.90 -1.11
N PRO A 110 29.05 8.95 -0.41
CA PRO A 110 29.23 9.08 1.03
C PRO A 110 28.39 8.04 1.78
N ASN A 111 28.88 7.60 2.94
CA ASN A 111 28.10 6.74 3.85
C ASN A 111 26.92 7.51 4.47
N TYR A 112 25.89 6.79 4.90
CA TYR A 112 24.77 7.39 5.66
C TYR A 112 25.19 7.65 7.12
N PRO A 113 25.25 8.93 7.58
CA PRO A 113 25.59 9.24 8.96
C PRO A 113 24.33 9.16 9.84
N GLU A 114 24.32 8.22 10.79
CA GLU A 114 23.19 8.04 11.71
C GLU A 114 23.08 9.20 12.70
N GLU A 115 24.21 9.60 13.27
CA GLU A 115 24.36 10.72 14.19
C GLU A 115 25.33 11.74 13.57
N PRO A 116 24.83 12.70 12.78
CA PRO A 116 25.69 13.66 12.10
C PRO A 116 26.35 14.58 13.12
N SER A 117 27.65 14.78 12.98
CA SER A 117 28.51 15.57 13.87
C SER A 117 29.07 16.84 13.20
N SER A 118 28.77 17.03 11.92
CA SER A 118 29.19 18.18 11.12
C SER A 118 28.08 18.63 10.15
N TYR A 119 28.18 19.86 9.66
CA TYR A 119 27.27 20.40 8.66
C TYR A 119 27.23 19.58 7.37
N GLU A 120 28.37 19.00 6.96
CA GLU A 120 28.47 18.12 5.79
C GLU A 120 27.69 16.82 6.02
N GLU A 121 27.86 16.20 7.19
CA GLU A 121 27.10 14.99 7.55
C GLU A 121 25.59 15.27 7.69
N GLU A 122 25.20 16.43 8.21
CA GLU A 122 23.81 16.86 8.26
C GLU A 122 23.21 16.99 6.85
N ALA A 123 23.96 17.58 5.90
CA ALA A 123 23.53 17.72 4.51
C ALA A 123 23.41 16.35 3.81
N ILE A 124 24.40 15.48 3.96
CA ILE A 124 24.37 14.10 3.43
C ILE A 124 23.17 13.33 3.99
N LYS A 125 22.96 13.41 5.31
CA LYS A 125 21.82 12.78 5.97
C LYS A 125 20.50 13.32 5.42
N ALA A 126 20.37 14.63 5.26
CA ALA A 126 19.16 15.26 4.74
C ALA A 126 18.85 14.80 3.31
N THR A 127 19.87 14.61 2.46
CA THR A 127 19.68 14.07 1.11
C THR A 127 19.22 12.62 1.15
N TYR A 128 19.89 11.75 1.91
CA TYR A 128 19.47 10.34 2.07
C TYR A 128 18.09 10.20 2.73
N ASP A 129 17.73 11.09 3.67
CA ASP A 129 16.44 11.11 4.34
C ASP A 129 15.28 11.39 3.37
N LYS A 130 15.53 12.06 2.24
CA LYS A 130 14.56 12.24 1.14
C LYS A 130 14.42 10.99 0.27
N ILE A 131 15.44 10.14 0.23
CA ILE A 131 15.48 8.92 -0.61
C ILE A 131 14.86 7.72 0.10
N LYS A 132 15.08 7.59 1.41
CA LYS A 132 14.54 6.48 2.22
C LYS A 132 13.05 6.64 2.52
N GLY A 133 12.40 5.55 2.93
CA GLY A 133 10.95 5.51 3.13
C GLY A 133 10.18 5.62 1.82
N SER A 134 8.90 6.01 1.89
CA SER A 134 8.03 6.11 0.71
C SER A 134 8.28 7.42 -0.06
N ALA A 135 9.38 7.48 -0.80
CA ALA A 135 9.79 8.66 -1.55
C ALA A 135 9.08 8.79 -2.92
N VAL A 136 8.74 7.66 -3.56
CA VAL A 136 8.21 7.65 -4.94
C VAL A 136 6.72 7.97 -4.99
N ASN A 137 5.90 7.21 -4.25
CA ASN A 137 4.43 7.32 -4.34
C ASN A 137 3.91 8.75 -4.12
N PRO A 138 4.43 9.55 -3.17
CA PRO A 138 3.95 10.91 -2.97
C PRO A 138 4.28 11.88 -4.11
N VAL A 139 5.24 11.55 -4.98
CA VAL A 139 5.59 12.35 -6.15
C VAL A 139 4.68 12.01 -7.34
N LEU A 140 4.33 10.72 -7.49
CA LEU A 140 3.55 10.26 -8.65
C LEU A 140 2.03 10.36 -8.46
N ARG A 141 1.53 10.29 -7.21
CA ARG A 141 0.10 10.31 -6.90
C ARG A 141 -0.50 11.73 -6.91
N GLU A 142 -0.43 12.38 -8.06
CA GLU A 142 -1.07 13.68 -8.37
C GLU A 142 -2.53 13.49 -8.87
N GLY A 143 -3.22 12.49 -8.33
CA GLY A 143 -4.58 12.09 -8.71
C GLY A 143 -5.23 11.25 -7.62
N ASN A 144 -6.55 11.10 -7.71
CA ASN A 144 -7.31 10.25 -6.80
C ASN A 144 -7.32 8.80 -7.26
N SER A 145 -7.79 7.88 -6.41
CA SER A 145 -7.73 6.44 -6.68
C SER A 145 -9.03 5.92 -7.27
N ASP A 146 -8.96 5.16 -8.38
CA ASP A 146 -9.99 4.23 -8.85
C ASP A 146 -9.44 2.79 -8.69
N ARG A 147 -9.89 2.09 -7.65
CA ARG A 147 -9.47 0.72 -7.34
C ARG A 147 -10.65 -0.24 -7.44
N ARG A 148 -10.51 -1.27 -8.28
CA ARG A 148 -11.60 -2.21 -8.58
C ARG A 148 -11.09 -3.54 -9.15
N ALA A 149 -11.85 -4.60 -8.96
CA ALA A 149 -11.57 -5.89 -9.59
C ALA A 149 -11.96 -5.82 -11.07
N PRO A 150 -11.10 -6.28 -12.00
CA PRO A 150 -11.53 -6.54 -13.38
C PRO A 150 -12.64 -7.58 -13.44
N ALA A 151 -13.51 -7.48 -14.44
CA ALA A 151 -14.56 -8.47 -14.67
C ALA A 151 -13.98 -9.87 -14.93
N SER A 152 -12.88 -9.96 -15.67
CA SER A 152 -12.14 -11.21 -15.94
C SER A 152 -11.69 -11.90 -14.64
N VAL A 153 -11.09 -11.16 -13.71
CA VAL A 153 -10.65 -11.67 -12.40
C VAL A 153 -11.84 -12.08 -11.52
N LYS A 154 -12.91 -11.26 -11.47
CA LYS A 154 -14.11 -11.58 -10.69
C LYS A 154 -14.80 -12.84 -11.22
N ASN A 155 -14.91 -12.99 -12.54
CA ASN A 155 -15.50 -14.17 -13.16
C ASN A 155 -14.67 -15.44 -12.90
N TYR A 156 -13.35 -15.32 -12.91
CA TYR A 156 -12.47 -16.41 -12.50
C TYR A 156 -12.71 -16.84 -11.04
N ALA A 157 -12.79 -15.88 -10.11
CA ALA A 157 -13.07 -16.17 -8.70
C ALA A 157 -14.43 -16.85 -8.49
N LYS A 158 -15.45 -16.51 -9.30
CA LYS A 158 -16.75 -17.19 -9.27
C LYS A 158 -16.68 -18.65 -9.71
N LYS A 159 -15.88 -18.95 -10.74
CA LYS A 159 -15.67 -20.32 -11.24
C LYS A 159 -14.74 -21.14 -10.34
N ASN A 160 -13.79 -20.48 -9.66
CA ASN A 160 -12.74 -21.08 -8.85
C ASN A 160 -12.71 -20.43 -7.45
N PRO A 161 -13.74 -20.66 -6.61
CA PRO A 161 -13.87 -19.99 -5.32
C PRO A 161 -12.72 -20.36 -4.39
N HIS A 162 -12.10 -19.35 -3.78
CA HIS A 162 -11.10 -19.55 -2.74
C HIS A 162 -11.74 -19.98 -1.42
N SER A 163 -10.92 -20.47 -0.49
CA SER A 163 -11.39 -20.84 0.85
C SER A 163 -11.91 -19.63 1.64
N MET A 164 -13.06 -19.80 2.25
CA MET A 164 -13.68 -18.87 3.20
C MET A 164 -14.00 -19.65 4.49
N GLY A 165 -13.44 -19.23 5.62
CA GLY A 165 -13.65 -19.87 6.91
C GLY A 165 -15.10 -19.70 7.38
N ALA A 166 -15.70 -20.78 7.88
CA ALA A 166 -17.07 -20.77 8.35
C ALA A 166 -17.23 -19.89 9.60
N TRP A 167 -18.24 -19.03 9.62
CA TRP A 167 -18.55 -18.17 10.75
C TRP A 167 -19.59 -18.79 11.68
N SER A 168 -19.28 -18.81 12.97
CA SER A 168 -20.22 -19.17 14.03
C SER A 168 -20.95 -17.94 14.56
N LYS A 169 -22.26 -18.08 14.82
CA LYS A 169 -23.06 -17.07 15.55
C LYS A 169 -22.55 -16.85 16.97
N ASP A 170 -21.95 -17.87 17.56
CA ASP A 170 -21.41 -17.87 18.92
C ASP A 170 -19.94 -17.41 18.98
N SER A 171 -19.35 -16.99 17.86
CA SER A 171 -17.98 -16.47 17.84
C SER A 171 -17.87 -15.29 18.81
N LYS A 172 -16.84 -15.33 19.64
CA LYS A 172 -16.48 -14.26 20.58
C LYS A 172 -15.63 -13.17 19.93
N SER A 173 -15.20 -13.35 18.68
CA SER A 173 -14.33 -12.37 18.02
C SER A 173 -15.01 -11.03 17.84
N HIS A 174 -14.32 -9.94 18.16
CA HIS A 174 -14.84 -8.58 18.05
C HIS A 174 -13.69 -7.57 17.97
N VAL A 175 -13.98 -6.39 17.44
CA VAL A 175 -13.10 -5.23 17.52
C VAL A 175 -13.27 -4.55 18.87
N ALA A 176 -12.15 -4.13 19.47
CA ALA A 176 -12.14 -3.26 20.63
C ALA A 176 -11.49 -1.93 20.26
N SER A 177 -12.19 -0.83 20.52
CA SER A 177 -11.71 0.55 20.34
C SER A 177 -11.99 1.39 21.58
N MET A 178 -11.31 2.51 21.73
CA MET A 178 -11.59 3.49 22.79
C MET A 178 -13.02 4.02 22.69
N SER A 179 -13.54 4.58 23.78
CA SER A 179 -14.89 5.16 23.86
C SER A 179 -14.91 6.70 23.87
N ASP A 180 -13.78 7.32 24.15
CA ASP A 180 -13.56 8.76 24.24
C ASP A 180 -12.05 9.05 24.15
N LYS A 181 -11.68 10.33 23.96
CA LYS A 181 -10.29 10.83 24.05
C LYS A 181 -9.26 10.16 23.13
N ASP A 182 -9.71 9.53 22.06
CA ASP A 182 -8.94 9.17 20.88
C ASP A 182 -8.96 10.33 19.86
N PHE A 183 -8.40 10.12 18.66
CA PHE A 183 -8.41 11.16 17.63
C PHE A 183 -9.84 11.51 17.22
N PHE A 184 -10.70 10.50 17.05
CA PHE A 184 -12.12 10.70 16.75
C PHE A 184 -12.79 11.64 17.77
N GLY A 185 -12.62 11.38 19.07
CA GLY A 185 -13.33 12.09 20.14
C GLY A 185 -12.86 13.52 20.40
N SER A 186 -11.70 13.91 19.85
CA SER A 186 -11.10 15.23 20.05
C SER A 186 -11.07 16.07 18.77
N GLU A 187 -11.42 15.51 17.62
CA GLU A 187 -11.23 16.15 16.32
C GLU A 187 -11.94 17.51 16.22
N LYS A 188 -11.20 18.51 15.73
CA LYS A 188 -11.73 19.82 15.33
C LYS A 188 -11.24 20.11 13.92
N SER A 189 -12.12 20.62 13.07
CA SER A 189 -11.81 20.90 11.67
C SER A 189 -12.44 22.20 11.19
N MET A 190 -11.85 22.79 10.15
CA MET A 190 -12.40 23.94 9.44
C MET A 190 -11.93 24.01 7.99
N THR A 191 -12.75 24.61 7.13
CA THR A 191 -12.34 25.09 5.81
C THR A 191 -11.69 26.47 5.92
N VAL A 192 -10.45 26.61 5.44
CA VAL A 192 -9.71 27.88 5.40
C VAL A 192 -10.33 28.84 4.38
N SER A 193 -10.41 30.13 4.73
CA SER A 193 -10.87 31.20 3.85
C SER A 193 -9.69 32.09 3.44
N GLY A 194 -9.31 32.04 2.17
CA GLY A 194 -8.13 32.71 1.61
C GLY A 194 -6.84 31.91 1.83
N ALA A 195 -5.90 32.02 0.88
CA ALA A 195 -4.56 31.46 1.06
C ALA A 195 -3.83 32.18 2.20
N THR A 196 -3.13 31.42 3.04
CA THR A 196 -2.42 31.96 4.21
C THR A 196 -1.20 31.09 4.55
N LYS A 197 -0.42 31.47 5.55
CA LYS A 197 0.53 30.57 6.19
C LYS A 197 0.16 30.37 7.65
N VAL A 198 0.45 29.18 8.15
CA VAL A 198 0.20 28.83 9.54
C VAL A 198 1.43 28.25 10.20
N ALA A 199 1.55 28.44 11.51
CA ALA A 199 2.51 27.76 12.36
C ALA A 199 1.78 26.87 13.38
N ILE A 200 2.47 25.86 13.90
CA ILE A 200 1.97 25.03 15.01
C ILE A 200 2.84 25.33 16.22
N GLU A 201 2.23 25.77 17.31
CA GLU A 201 2.89 26.08 18.56
C GLU A 201 2.28 25.33 19.74
N PHE A 202 3.09 25.02 20.74
CA PHE A 202 2.68 24.55 22.05
C PHE A 202 2.84 25.69 23.06
N VAL A 203 1.79 25.92 23.86
CA VAL A 203 1.78 26.89 24.94
C VAL A 203 1.63 26.14 26.25
N GLY A 204 2.69 26.12 27.06
CA GLY A 204 2.70 25.49 28.37
C GLY A 204 1.86 26.25 29.39
N LYS A 205 1.56 25.62 30.53
CA LYS A 205 0.78 26.22 31.63
C LYS A 205 1.29 27.59 32.11
N GLU A 206 2.59 27.79 32.11
CA GLU A 206 3.25 29.04 32.54
C GLU A 206 3.36 30.09 31.42
N GLY A 207 2.77 29.83 30.25
CA GLY A 207 2.77 30.73 29.09
C GLY A 207 3.99 30.61 28.18
N ALA A 208 4.95 29.73 28.49
CA ALA A 208 6.08 29.46 27.61
C ALA A 208 5.61 28.89 26.27
N VAL A 209 6.09 29.47 25.17
CA VAL A 209 5.72 29.08 23.80
C VAL A 209 6.86 28.32 23.15
N LYS A 210 6.55 27.14 22.59
CA LYS A 210 7.46 26.30 21.82
C LYS A 210 6.87 26.09 20.43
N VAL A 211 7.58 26.54 19.39
CA VAL A 211 7.18 26.27 18.01
C VAL A 211 7.41 24.79 17.71
N LEU A 212 6.33 24.05 17.44
CA LEU A 212 6.38 22.64 17.03
C LEU A 212 6.64 22.53 15.52
N LYS A 213 6.07 23.44 14.73
CA LYS A 213 6.29 23.52 13.28
C LYS A 213 6.40 24.96 12.81
N LYS A 214 7.49 25.24 12.08
CA LYS A 214 7.72 26.53 11.41
C LYS A 214 6.60 26.83 10.40
N PRO A 215 6.37 28.11 10.04
CA PRO A 215 5.32 28.50 9.12
C PRO A 215 5.33 27.72 7.79
N PHE A 216 4.15 27.26 7.37
CA PHE A 216 3.92 26.59 6.09
C PHE A 216 2.63 27.07 5.44
N ALA A 217 2.54 26.98 4.12
CA ALA A 217 1.42 27.51 3.36
C ALA A 217 0.18 26.61 3.42
N LEU A 218 -0.98 27.26 3.51
CA LEU A 218 -2.30 26.69 3.26
C LEU A 218 -2.94 27.38 2.05
N GLN A 219 -3.66 26.61 1.24
CA GLN A 219 -4.41 27.11 0.10
C GLN A 219 -5.78 27.66 0.53
N ASP A 220 -6.36 28.54 -0.29
CA ASP A 220 -7.77 28.89 -0.14
C ASP A 220 -8.62 27.61 -0.20
N LYS A 221 -9.66 27.54 0.62
CA LYS A 221 -10.61 26.41 0.69
C LYS A 221 -10.03 25.06 1.13
N GLU A 222 -8.76 25.01 1.52
CA GLU A 222 -8.15 23.81 2.14
C GLU A 222 -8.86 23.50 3.46
N ILE A 223 -9.17 22.23 3.70
CA ILE A 223 -9.66 21.78 5.00
C ILE A 223 -8.45 21.42 5.86
N ILE A 224 -8.46 21.91 7.09
CA ILE A 224 -7.48 21.53 8.12
C ILE A 224 -8.21 20.98 9.33
N ASP A 225 -7.60 19.98 9.96
CA ASP A 225 -8.12 19.35 11.16
C ASP A 225 -7.00 19.11 12.18
N THR A 226 -7.36 19.12 13.46
CA THR A 226 -6.47 18.80 14.58
C THR A 226 -7.15 17.80 15.49
N SER A 227 -6.39 16.85 16.02
CA SER A 227 -6.89 15.85 16.96
C SER A 227 -5.79 15.40 17.92
N VAL A 228 -6.19 14.89 19.07
CA VAL A 228 -5.30 14.42 20.14
C VAL A 228 -5.75 13.05 20.63
N MET A 229 -4.81 12.10 20.68
CA MET A 229 -5.00 10.85 21.42
C MET A 229 -4.40 11.00 22.81
N SER A 230 -5.24 10.86 23.83
CA SER A 230 -4.80 10.91 25.22
C SER A 230 -4.04 9.64 25.60
N LYS A 231 -2.77 9.77 26.00
CA LYS A 231 -1.96 8.64 26.48
C LYS A 231 -2.58 7.98 27.70
N LYS A 232 -3.10 8.78 28.64
CA LYS A 232 -3.73 8.29 29.85
C LYS A 232 -4.96 7.43 29.54
N ALA A 233 -5.82 7.90 28.64
CA ALA A 233 -7.00 7.14 28.21
C ALA A 233 -6.61 5.87 27.44
N LEU A 234 -5.59 5.96 26.57
CA LEU A 234 -5.07 4.83 25.80
C LEU A 234 -4.51 3.71 26.70
N ILE A 235 -3.72 4.07 27.74
CA ILE A 235 -3.18 3.09 28.70
C ILE A 235 -4.33 2.40 29.45
N ALA A 236 -5.29 3.17 29.98
CA ALA A 236 -6.44 2.61 30.69
C ALA A 236 -7.28 1.69 29.79
N PHE A 237 -7.42 2.05 28.52
CA PHE A 237 -8.06 1.21 27.52
C PHE A 237 -7.30 -0.11 27.34
N PHE A 238 -5.99 -0.10 27.12
CA PHE A 238 -5.22 -1.34 26.99
C PHE A 238 -5.29 -2.22 28.25
N GLU A 239 -5.18 -1.63 29.44
CA GLU A 239 -5.30 -2.38 30.70
C GLU A 239 -6.65 -3.11 30.79
N LYS A 240 -7.74 -2.41 30.47
CA LYS A 240 -9.09 -2.97 30.45
C LYS A 240 -9.23 -4.07 29.41
N GLU A 241 -8.81 -3.82 28.17
CA GLU A 241 -9.05 -4.75 27.06
C GLU A 241 -8.16 -6.01 27.14
N ILE A 242 -6.96 -5.91 27.70
CA ILE A 242 -6.11 -7.08 28.01
C ILE A 242 -6.76 -7.93 29.11
N ALA A 243 -7.24 -7.29 30.19
CA ALA A 243 -7.94 -8.02 31.26
C ALA A 243 -9.23 -8.70 30.75
N ASP A 244 -9.99 -8.02 29.90
CA ASP A 244 -11.22 -8.55 29.32
C ASP A 244 -10.95 -9.69 28.30
N ALA A 245 -9.90 -9.59 27.47
CA ALA A 245 -9.49 -10.70 26.60
C ALA A 245 -9.19 -11.98 27.40
N LYS A 246 -8.55 -11.83 28.58
CA LYS A 246 -8.30 -12.94 29.50
C LYS A 246 -9.58 -13.50 30.08
N ALA A 247 -10.48 -12.64 30.53
CA ALA A 247 -11.76 -13.06 31.12
C ALA A 247 -12.65 -13.80 30.12
N GLN A 248 -12.63 -13.40 28.85
CA GLN A 248 -13.43 -14.03 27.79
C GLN A 248 -12.77 -15.29 27.19
N ASP A 249 -11.50 -15.55 27.54
CA ASP A 249 -10.63 -16.56 26.93
C ASP A 249 -10.56 -16.42 25.40
N VAL A 250 -10.19 -15.24 24.93
CA VAL A 250 -9.90 -14.95 23.51
C VAL A 250 -8.46 -14.48 23.36
N LEU A 251 -7.91 -14.56 22.15
CA LEU A 251 -6.60 -13.97 21.88
C LEU A 251 -6.68 -12.45 22.03
N PHE A 252 -5.64 -11.83 22.58
CA PHE A 252 -5.42 -10.40 22.44
C PHE A 252 -4.62 -10.15 21.16
N SER A 253 -5.11 -9.24 20.33
CA SER A 253 -4.43 -8.80 19.11
C SER A 253 -4.55 -7.29 18.96
N LEU A 254 -3.53 -6.68 18.37
CA LEU A 254 -3.38 -5.27 18.11
C LEU A 254 -3.12 -5.06 16.62
N HIS A 255 -3.94 -4.23 16.00
CA HIS A 255 -3.94 -3.98 14.56
C HIS A 255 -3.67 -2.50 14.30
N MET A 256 -2.47 -2.18 13.84
CA MET A 256 -2.00 -0.81 13.61
C MET A 256 -1.43 -0.67 12.19
N LYS A 257 -0.99 0.54 11.81
CA LYS A 257 -0.33 0.79 10.52
C LYS A 257 1.02 1.47 10.69
N ALA A 258 1.86 0.91 11.55
CA ALA A 258 3.10 1.52 12.05
C ALA A 258 4.13 1.90 10.96
N THR A 259 4.14 1.21 9.82
CA THR A 259 5.04 1.55 8.70
C THR A 259 4.64 2.84 7.98
N MET A 260 3.33 3.06 7.80
CA MET A 260 2.80 4.24 7.13
C MET A 260 2.64 5.39 8.13
N MET A 261 1.98 5.14 9.26
CA MET A 261 1.80 6.11 10.35
C MET A 261 3.03 6.19 11.26
N LYS A 262 4.18 6.50 10.66
CA LYS A 262 5.53 6.39 11.23
C LYS A 262 5.80 7.18 12.54
N VAL A 263 4.89 8.03 12.98
CA VAL A 263 5.02 8.83 14.22
C VAL A 263 4.02 8.37 15.28
N SER A 264 2.72 8.33 14.97
CA SER A 264 1.67 8.00 15.94
C SER A 264 1.68 6.53 16.33
N ASP A 265 1.66 5.64 15.34
CA ASP A 265 1.35 4.22 15.55
C ASP A 265 2.45 3.46 16.30
N PRO A 266 3.76 3.71 16.05
CA PRO A 266 4.82 3.14 16.89
C PRO A 266 4.68 3.50 18.38
N VAL A 267 4.23 4.71 18.70
CA VAL A 267 4.03 5.15 20.09
C VAL A 267 2.83 4.45 20.73
N ILE A 268 1.72 4.34 19.99
CA ILE A 268 0.53 3.58 20.42
C ILE A 268 0.91 2.10 20.66
N PHE A 269 1.68 1.52 19.75
CA PHE A 269 2.19 0.15 19.86
C PHE A 269 3.09 -0.03 21.09
N GLY A 270 4.03 0.89 21.31
CA GLY A 270 4.91 0.89 22.48
C GLY A 270 4.14 0.97 23.80
N HIS A 271 3.02 1.70 23.84
CA HIS A 271 2.12 1.71 25.00
C HIS A 271 1.46 0.35 25.23
N ALA A 272 0.97 -0.32 24.19
CA ALA A 272 0.41 -1.67 24.32
C ALA A 272 1.44 -2.68 24.85
N VAL A 273 2.68 -2.62 24.35
CA VAL A 273 3.79 -3.46 24.83
C VAL A 273 4.08 -3.17 26.31
N LYS A 274 4.23 -1.90 26.70
CA LYS A 274 4.47 -1.52 28.11
C LYS A 274 3.36 -1.99 29.04
N VAL A 275 2.09 -1.90 28.62
CA VAL A 275 0.96 -2.35 29.43
C VAL A 275 0.91 -3.87 29.55
N TYR A 276 1.07 -4.59 28.43
CA TYR A 276 1.03 -6.06 28.44
C TYR A 276 2.17 -6.65 29.30
N TYR A 277 3.39 -6.14 29.14
CA TYR A 277 4.59 -6.57 29.88
C TYR A 277 4.91 -5.68 31.09
N LYS A 278 3.89 -5.06 31.71
CA LYS A 278 4.07 -4.07 32.78
C LYS A 278 5.00 -4.52 33.90
N ALA A 279 4.85 -5.75 34.37
CA ALA A 279 5.71 -6.29 35.44
C ALA A 279 7.20 -6.34 35.06
N VAL A 280 7.53 -6.55 33.79
CA VAL A 280 8.92 -6.57 33.29
C VAL A 280 9.47 -5.15 33.22
N PHE A 281 8.71 -4.21 32.64
CA PHE A 281 9.14 -2.81 32.53
C PHE A 281 9.23 -2.11 33.89
N ASP A 282 8.35 -2.43 34.85
CA ASP A 282 8.44 -1.91 36.22
C ASP A 282 9.72 -2.40 36.93
N LYS A 283 10.13 -3.66 36.69
CA LYS A 283 11.30 -4.26 37.33
C LYS A 283 12.62 -3.87 36.67
N TYR A 284 12.67 -3.81 35.34
CA TYR A 284 13.92 -3.64 34.57
C TYR A 284 14.00 -2.31 33.80
N GLY A 285 13.06 -1.39 33.99
CA GLY A 285 12.97 -0.14 33.21
C GLY A 285 14.26 0.67 33.18
N GLN A 286 14.92 0.88 34.32
CA GLN A 286 16.20 1.60 34.36
C GLN A 286 17.31 0.91 33.57
N LEU A 287 17.35 -0.43 33.58
CA LEU A 287 18.31 -1.20 32.80
C LEU A 287 18.00 -1.10 31.30
N PHE A 288 16.72 -1.16 30.93
CA PHE A 288 16.29 -0.97 29.54
C PHE A 288 16.62 0.42 29.01
N ASP A 289 16.48 1.47 29.83
CA ASP A 289 16.91 2.82 29.47
C ASP A 289 18.43 2.88 29.23
N GLN A 290 19.24 2.22 30.07
CA GLN A 290 20.71 2.15 29.90
C GLN A 290 21.12 1.39 28.64
N LEU A 291 20.39 0.33 28.28
CA LEU A 291 20.62 -0.45 27.06
C LEU A 291 20.12 0.25 25.79
N GLY A 292 19.38 1.36 25.93
CA GLY A 292 18.75 2.06 24.82
C GLY A 292 17.68 1.21 24.14
N VAL A 293 16.85 0.52 24.94
CA VAL A 293 15.65 -0.17 24.45
C VAL A 293 14.63 0.85 23.96
N ASP A 294 14.19 0.72 22.71
CA ASP A 294 13.09 1.49 22.15
C ASP A 294 11.85 0.60 22.01
N VAL A 295 10.95 0.71 23.00
CA VAL A 295 9.72 -0.09 23.04
C VAL A 295 8.78 0.17 21.85
N ASN A 296 8.93 1.31 21.15
CA ASN A 296 8.12 1.59 19.97
C ASN A 296 8.49 0.66 18.80
N ASN A 297 9.65 0.00 18.86
CA ASN A 297 10.07 -1.06 17.94
C ASN A 297 9.63 -2.46 18.40
N GLY A 298 8.87 -2.56 19.50
CA GLY A 298 8.27 -3.78 20.00
C GLY A 298 9.14 -4.60 20.94
N LEU A 299 8.61 -5.75 21.38
CA LEU A 299 9.33 -6.66 22.28
C LEU A 299 10.60 -7.25 21.64
N GLY A 300 10.65 -7.34 20.30
CA GLY A 300 11.83 -7.78 19.58
C GLY A 300 13.06 -6.91 19.88
N ASP A 301 12.88 -5.61 20.09
CA ASP A 301 13.98 -4.72 20.47
C ASP A 301 14.53 -5.04 21.86
N VAL A 302 13.65 -5.34 22.83
CA VAL A 302 14.07 -5.83 24.16
C VAL A 302 14.96 -7.07 24.01
N TYR A 303 14.50 -8.08 23.27
CA TYR A 303 15.26 -9.31 23.05
C TYR A 303 16.60 -9.09 22.37
N ALA A 304 16.69 -8.13 21.44
CA ALA A 304 17.92 -7.77 20.76
C ALA A 304 18.93 -7.09 21.71
N LYS A 305 18.47 -6.12 22.50
CA LYS A 305 19.32 -5.33 23.39
C LYS A 305 19.83 -6.12 24.60
N ILE A 306 19.04 -7.05 25.15
CA ILE A 306 19.49 -7.87 26.29
C ILE A 306 20.58 -8.89 25.92
N GLN A 307 20.87 -9.12 24.62
CA GLN A 307 21.96 -10.02 24.21
C GLN A 307 23.35 -9.53 24.61
N SER A 308 23.52 -8.23 24.87
CA SER A 308 24.80 -7.69 25.36
C SER A 308 25.00 -7.86 26.87
N LEU A 309 23.99 -8.35 27.60
CA LEU A 309 24.07 -8.56 29.04
C LEU A 309 24.78 -9.88 29.40
N PRO A 310 25.31 -10.00 30.63
CA PRO A 310 25.72 -11.29 31.17
C PRO A 310 24.57 -12.30 31.13
N GLU A 311 24.89 -13.56 30.82
CA GLU A 311 23.90 -14.63 30.60
C GLU A 311 22.89 -14.76 31.75
N ALA A 312 23.35 -14.67 33.00
CA ALA A 312 22.47 -14.75 34.17
C ALA A 312 21.39 -13.66 34.19
N GLN A 313 21.74 -12.42 33.83
CA GLN A 313 20.77 -11.31 33.78
C GLN A 313 19.82 -11.46 32.59
N ARG A 314 20.34 -11.88 31.43
CA ARG A 314 19.53 -12.17 30.25
C ARG A 314 18.47 -13.23 30.55
N VAL A 315 18.88 -14.37 31.11
CA VAL A 315 17.99 -15.48 31.48
C VAL A 315 16.94 -15.04 32.52
N GLU A 316 17.32 -14.19 33.48
CA GLU A 316 16.38 -13.64 34.46
C GLU A 316 15.27 -12.79 33.78
N ILE A 317 15.66 -11.92 32.85
CA ILE A 317 14.71 -11.07 32.09
C ILE A 317 13.82 -11.93 31.20
N GLU A 318 14.39 -12.90 30.48
CA GLU A 318 13.63 -13.82 29.63
C GLU A 318 12.61 -14.63 30.45
N ALA A 319 13.00 -15.11 31.64
CA ALA A 319 12.09 -15.79 32.57
C ALA A 319 10.97 -14.86 33.07
N ALA A 320 11.27 -13.59 33.35
CA ALA A 320 10.26 -12.60 33.73
C ALA A 320 9.26 -12.34 32.59
N ILE A 321 9.72 -12.32 31.33
CA ILE A 321 8.83 -12.22 30.16
C ILE A 321 7.94 -13.48 30.05
N GLN A 322 8.50 -14.67 30.26
CA GLN A 322 7.70 -15.91 30.26
C GLN A 322 6.63 -15.93 31.37
N ALA A 323 6.94 -15.39 32.55
CA ALA A 323 5.97 -15.26 33.63
C ALA A 323 4.78 -14.33 33.27
N VAL A 324 5.00 -13.32 32.41
CA VAL A 324 3.91 -12.50 31.86
C VAL A 324 2.98 -13.35 31.00
N TYR A 325 3.49 -14.19 30.11
CA TYR A 325 2.64 -15.06 29.27
C TYR A 325 1.80 -16.05 30.08
N ALA A 326 2.30 -16.52 31.22
CA ALA A 326 1.54 -17.39 32.10
C ALA A 326 0.38 -16.68 32.82
N THR A 327 0.40 -15.35 32.90
CA THR A 327 -0.56 -14.55 33.68
C THR A 327 -1.45 -13.64 32.83
N GLN A 328 -1.05 -13.31 31.61
CA GLN A 328 -1.81 -12.48 30.67
C GLN A 328 -2.67 -13.33 29.70
N PRO A 329 -3.64 -12.73 28.96
CA PRO A 329 -4.29 -13.47 27.87
C PRO A 329 -3.28 -13.90 26.82
N ALA A 330 -3.54 -15.01 26.12
CA ALA A 330 -2.70 -15.40 25.00
C ALA A 330 -2.71 -14.31 23.90
N LEU A 331 -1.54 -14.04 23.32
CA LEU A 331 -1.42 -13.14 22.17
C LEU A 331 -1.69 -13.88 20.87
N ALA A 332 -2.19 -13.16 19.87
CA ALA A 332 -2.07 -13.60 18.49
C ALA A 332 -0.60 -13.73 18.08
N MET A 333 -0.30 -14.75 17.27
CA MET A 333 1.04 -15.09 16.81
C MET A 333 1.22 -14.71 15.34
N VAL A 334 2.38 -14.15 15.03
CA VAL A 334 2.87 -13.98 13.66
C VAL A 334 3.48 -15.30 13.18
N ASP A 335 4.23 -15.96 14.07
CA ASP A 335 4.88 -17.25 13.84
C ASP A 335 4.94 -18.02 15.17
N SER A 336 4.03 -18.97 15.36
CA SER A 336 3.91 -19.74 16.61
C SER A 336 5.12 -20.65 16.86
N ASP A 337 5.68 -21.24 15.82
CA ASP A 337 6.82 -22.18 15.92
C ASP A 337 8.09 -21.46 16.40
N ARG A 338 8.23 -20.18 16.05
CA ARG A 338 9.34 -19.32 16.46
C ARG A 338 9.03 -18.44 17.66
N GLY A 339 7.82 -18.54 18.23
CA GLY A 339 7.39 -17.73 19.38
C GLY A 339 7.21 -16.24 19.06
N ILE A 340 7.08 -15.86 17.78
CA ILE A 340 6.92 -14.46 17.38
C ILE A 340 5.46 -14.05 17.56
N THR A 341 5.20 -13.21 18.57
CA THR A 341 3.88 -12.67 18.88
C THR A 341 3.57 -11.40 18.08
N ASN A 342 2.30 -11.01 18.07
CA ASN A 342 1.82 -9.74 17.52
C ASN A 342 2.48 -8.49 18.14
N LEU A 343 3.08 -8.60 19.33
CA LEU A 343 3.78 -7.49 20.00
C LEU A 343 5.31 -7.49 19.77
N HIS A 344 5.84 -8.39 18.93
CA HIS A 344 7.27 -8.46 18.64
C HIS A 344 7.78 -7.30 17.79
N VAL A 345 7.13 -7.04 16.65
CA VAL A 345 7.54 -6.01 15.70
C VAL A 345 6.29 -5.24 15.22
N PRO A 346 6.28 -3.90 15.29
CA PRO A 346 5.09 -3.09 14.99
C PRO A 346 4.62 -3.18 13.53
N SER A 347 5.49 -3.61 12.61
CA SER A 347 5.18 -3.75 11.19
C SER A 347 4.68 -5.13 10.78
N ASP A 348 4.68 -6.12 11.66
CA ASP A 348 4.33 -7.50 11.29
C ASP A 348 2.81 -7.69 11.09
N VAL A 349 1.99 -7.00 11.89
CA VAL A 349 0.53 -7.07 11.83
C VAL A 349 -0.04 -5.70 11.44
N ILE A 350 -0.30 -5.54 10.14
CA ILE A 350 -0.78 -4.28 9.55
C ILE A 350 -2.29 -4.36 9.39
N VAL A 351 -3.03 -3.38 9.94
CA VAL A 351 -4.51 -3.42 10.10
C VAL A 351 -5.28 -3.71 8.82
N ASP A 352 -4.92 -3.09 7.70
CA ASP A 352 -5.57 -3.24 6.41
C ASP A 352 -5.46 -4.65 5.83
N ALA A 353 -4.34 -5.36 6.04
CA ALA A 353 -4.16 -6.75 5.60
C ALA A 353 -4.61 -7.77 6.66
N SER A 354 -4.32 -7.50 7.93
CA SER A 354 -4.56 -8.44 9.04
C SER A 354 -6.03 -8.58 9.40
N MET A 355 -6.81 -7.48 9.35
CA MET A 355 -8.24 -7.54 9.66
C MET A 355 -9.02 -8.36 8.62
N PRO A 356 -8.86 -8.16 7.29
CA PRO A 356 -9.50 -9.02 6.30
C PRO A 356 -9.03 -10.47 6.37
N ALA A 357 -7.75 -10.73 6.66
CA ALA A 357 -7.24 -12.08 6.83
C ALA A 357 -7.91 -12.79 8.02
N MET A 358 -8.04 -12.11 9.17
CA MET A 358 -8.78 -12.62 10.33
C MET A 358 -10.26 -12.85 10.00
N ILE A 359 -10.91 -11.89 9.34
CA ILE A 359 -12.34 -12.01 8.97
C ILE A 359 -12.58 -13.16 8.01
N ARG A 360 -11.73 -13.33 6.99
CA ARG A 360 -11.80 -14.45 6.03
C ARG A 360 -11.61 -15.80 6.72
N THR A 361 -10.83 -15.84 7.80
CA THR A 361 -10.46 -17.07 8.49
C THR A 361 -11.33 -17.27 9.73
N SER A 362 -12.65 -17.25 9.53
CA SER A 362 -13.66 -17.50 10.57
C SER A 362 -13.69 -16.48 11.72
N GLY A 363 -13.04 -15.32 11.56
CA GLY A 363 -12.86 -14.36 12.64
C GLY A 363 -11.73 -14.71 13.60
N GLN A 364 -10.78 -15.57 13.20
CA GLN A 364 -9.78 -16.15 14.10
C GLN A 364 -8.35 -15.76 13.71
N MET A 365 -7.45 -15.83 14.69
CA MET A 365 -5.99 -15.69 14.50
C MET A 365 -5.27 -16.88 15.12
N TRP A 366 -4.00 -17.06 14.78
CA TRP A 366 -3.17 -18.15 15.31
C TRP A 366 -2.74 -17.84 16.74
N GLY A 367 -2.93 -18.79 17.65
CA GLY A 367 -2.47 -18.73 19.04
C GLY A 367 -1.10 -19.40 19.24
N PRO A 368 -0.58 -19.39 20.47
CA PRO A 368 0.72 -19.97 20.81
C PRO A 368 0.81 -21.49 20.58
N ASP A 369 -0.32 -22.18 20.53
CA ASP A 369 -0.40 -23.63 20.27
C ASP A 369 -0.43 -23.98 18.76
N GLY A 370 -0.25 -22.98 17.89
CA GLY A 370 -0.31 -23.15 16.44
C GLY A 370 -1.72 -23.45 15.93
N LYS A 371 -2.77 -23.08 16.66
CA LYS A 371 -4.17 -23.25 16.24
C LYS A 371 -4.90 -21.92 16.16
N GLN A 372 -5.98 -21.89 15.37
CA GLN A 372 -6.84 -20.73 15.24
C GLN A 372 -7.77 -20.60 16.45
N LYS A 373 -7.93 -19.37 16.95
CA LYS A 373 -8.81 -19.04 18.08
C LYS A 373 -9.46 -17.68 17.85
N ASP A 374 -10.67 -17.52 18.39
CA ASP A 374 -11.36 -16.24 18.43
C ASP A 374 -10.49 -15.17 19.10
N THR A 375 -10.59 -13.94 18.61
CA THR A 375 -9.69 -12.85 19.00
C THR A 375 -10.42 -11.55 19.29
N LYS A 376 -9.92 -10.81 20.28
CA LYS A 376 -10.19 -9.38 20.46
C LYS A 376 -9.22 -8.61 19.57
N ALA A 377 -9.73 -8.06 18.47
CA ALA A 377 -8.98 -7.24 17.54
C ALA A 377 -8.96 -5.78 18.00
N THR A 378 -7.88 -5.39 18.67
CA THR A 378 -7.75 -4.06 19.25
C THR A 378 -7.33 -3.06 18.19
N ILE A 379 -8.18 -2.06 17.94
CA ILE A 379 -7.96 -0.91 17.06
C ILE A 379 -8.31 0.33 17.91
N PRO A 380 -7.34 0.99 18.56
CA PRO A 380 -7.64 1.97 19.60
C PRO A 380 -8.52 3.13 19.15
N ASP A 381 -8.25 3.69 17.97
CA ASP A 381 -9.00 4.84 17.45
C ASP A 381 -10.31 4.45 16.75
N ARG A 382 -11.38 5.19 17.02
CA ARG A 382 -12.72 4.90 16.50
C ARG A 382 -12.99 5.29 15.07
N CYS A 383 -12.17 6.13 14.42
CA CYS A 383 -12.47 6.67 13.09
C CYS A 383 -12.81 5.57 12.07
N TYR A 384 -12.14 4.41 12.19
CA TYR A 384 -12.24 3.33 11.21
C TYR A 384 -12.60 1.96 11.82
N ALA A 385 -12.47 1.80 13.15
CA ALA A 385 -12.71 0.54 13.84
C ALA A 385 -14.12 -0.04 13.61
N GLY A 386 -15.13 0.84 13.56
CA GLY A 386 -16.54 0.46 13.38
C GLY A 386 -16.83 -0.26 12.06
N VAL A 387 -16.05 0.00 11.00
CA VAL A 387 -16.19 -0.68 9.71
C VAL A 387 -15.94 -2.18 9.88
N TYR A 388 -14.83 -2.56 10.50
CA TYR A 388 -14.49 -3.97 10.71
C TYR A 388 -15.46 -4.66 11.69
N GLN A 389 -15.87 -3.98 12.74
CA GLN A 389 -16.89 -4.51 13.67
C GLN A 389 -18.19 -4.84 12.92
N THR A 390 -18.63 -3.95 12.03
CA THR A 390 -19.84 -4.16 11.21
C THR A 390 -19.73 -5.41 10.34
N VAL A 391 -18.56 -5.65 9.73
CA VAL A 391 -18.31 -6.86 8.91
C VAL A 391 -18.32 -8.12 9.78
N ILE A 392 -17.69 -8.08 10.95
CA ILE A 392 -17.68 -9.20 11.91
C ILE A 392 -19.12 -9.56 12.32
N ASP A 393 -19.92 -8.57 12.73
CA ASP A 393 -21.30 -8.78 13.15
C ASP A 393 -22.17 -9.30 12.00
N PHE A 394 -21.92 -8.81 10.78
CA PHE A 394 -22.58 -9.32 9.59
C PHE A 394 -22.26 -10.79 9.34
N CYS A 395 -20.98 -11.18 9.40
CA CYS A 395 -20.55 -12.56 9.21
C CYS A 395 -21.06 -13.51 10.32
N LYS A 396 -21.07 -13.07 11.58
CA LYS A 396 -21.72 -13.84 12.67
C LYS A 396 -23.19 -14.08 12.38
N ARG A 397 -23.92 -13.07 11.90
CA ARG A 397 -25.36 -13.17 11.62
C ARG A 397 -25.69 -14.01 10.39
N TYR A 398 -24.94 -13.83 9.30
CA TYR A 398 -25.28 -14.34 7.97
C TYR A 398 -24.35 -15.45 7.44
N GLY A 399 -23.33 -15.83 8.22
CA GLY A 399 -22.26 -16.73 7.79
C GLY A 399 -21.21 -16.02 6.94
N ALA A 400 -20.23 -16.80 6.47
CA ALA A 400 -19.20 -16.30 5.57
C ALA A 400 -19.79 -15.82 4.23
N PHE A 401 -19.08 -14.91 3.55
CA PHE A 401 -19.40 -14.55 2.17
C PHE A 401 -19.15 -15.71 1.21
N ASP A 402 -19.89 -15.74 0.11
CA ASP A 402 -19.79 -16.73 -0.96
C ASP A 402 -19.21 -16.08 -2.23
N PRO A 403 -17.94 -16.34 -2.58
CA PRO A 403 -17.29 -15.79 -3.77
C PRO A 403 -18.00 -16.11 -5.09
N THR A 404 -18.80 -17.18 -5.14
CA THR A 404 -19.50 -17.60 -6.36
C THR A 404 -20.68 -16.71 -6.71
N THR A 405 -21.30 -16.08 -5.70
CA THR A 405 -22.53 -15.29 -5.85
C THR A 405 -22.39 -13.84 -5.41
N MET A 406 -21.44 -13.49 -4.55
CA MET A 406 -21.31 -12.15 -4.00
C MET A 406 -21.00 -11.08 -5.07
N GLY A 407 -21.58 -9.90 -4.88
CA GLY A 407 -21.27 -8.69 -5.65
C GLY A 407 -19.86 -8.17 -5.38
N SER A 408 -19.59 -6.95 -5.80
CA SER A 408 -18.31 -6.28 -5.66
C SER A 408 -18.43 -4.89 -5.02
N VAL A 409 -17.42 -4.51 -4.25
CA VAL A 409 -17.33 -3.16 -3.66
C VAL A 409 -16.05 -2.47 -4.16
N PRO A 410 -16.08 -1.83 -5.35
CA PRO A 410 -14.99 -0.98 -5.81
C PRO A 410 -14.85 0.28 -4.95
N ASN A 411 -13.71 0.97 -5.08
CA ASN A 411 -13.41 2.17 -4.31
C ASN A 411 -12.96 3.35 -5.19
N VAL A 412 -13.52 4.52 -4.89
CA VAL A 412 -13.04 5.83 -5.32
C VAL A 412 -12.46 6.56 -4.11
N GLY A 413 -11.15 6.67 -4.05
CA GLY A 413 -10.43 7.14 -2.87
C GLY A 413 -9.79 8.51 -3.04
N LEU A 414 -10.07 9.42 -2.11
CA LEU A 414 -9.40 10.71 -2.00
C LEU A 414 -7.95 10.50 -1.51
N MET A 415 -6.95 10.85 -2.33
CA MET A 415 -5.54 10.65 -1.95
C MET A 415 -4.57 11.67 -2.54
N ALA A 416 -4.98 12.42 -3.56
CA ALA A 416 -4.09 13.34 -4.26
C ALA A 416 -3.42 14.33 -3.29
N GLN A 417 -2.15 14.63 -3.53
CA GLN A 417 -1.38 15.62 -2.77
C GLN A 417 -1.29 15.33 -1.26
N LYS A 418 -1.15 14.05 -0.89
CA LYS A 418 -1.03 13.55 0.49
C LYS A 418 -2.24 13.95 1.35
N ALA A 419 -3.45 13.76 0.82
CA ALA A 419 -4.68 14.07 1.53
C ALA A 419 -4.75 13.36 2.91
N GLU A 420 -5.25 14.11 3.89
CA GLU A 420 -5.63 13.63 5.23
C GLU A 420 -4.44 13.07 6.03
N GLU A 421 -4.57 11.93 6.72
CA GLU A 421 -3.55 11.40 7.62
C GLU A 421 -2.22 11.10 6.94
N TYR A 422 -2.22 10.79 5.63
CA TYR A 422 -0.99 10.48 4.88
C TYR A 422 -0.10 11.71 4.69
N GLY A 423 -0.66 12.91 4.87
CA GLY A 423 0.08 14.17 4.90
C GLY A 423 0.47 14.63 6.31
N SER A 424 0.08 13.91 7.37
CA SER A 424 0.16 14.41 8.76
C SER A 424 1.53 14.23 9.42
N HIS A 425 2.42 13.39 8.89
CA HIS A 425 3.60 12.94 9.64
C HIS A 425 4.52 14.05 10.15
N ASP A 426 4.67 15.13 9.37
CA ASP A 426 5.49 16.30 9.72
C ASP A 426 4.74 17.34 10.57
N LYS A 427 3.54 16.97 11.04
CA LYS A 427 2.57 17.71 11.86
C LYS A 427 2.01 16.84 13.00
N THR A 428 2.67 15.73 13.31
CA THR A 428 2.34 14.84 14.44
C THR A 428 3.41 14.97 15.51
N PHE A 429 3.01 15.22 16.75
CA PHE A 429 3.91 15.50 17.86
C PHE A 429 3.51 14.71 19.10
N ILE A 430 4.50 14.20 19.82
CA ILE A 430 4.33 13.61 21.15
C ILE A 430 4.69 14.71 22.14
N LEU A 431 3.76 15.08 23.01
CA LEU A 431 3.93 16.23 23.88
C LEU A 431 4.75 15.85 25.12
N ASP A 432 5.61 16.76 25.58
CA ASP A 432 6.47 16.57 26.75
C ASP A 432 5.86 17.15 28.03
N ALA A 433 4.86 18.02 27.91
CA ALA A 433 4.23 18.72 29.02
C ALA A 433 2.74 18.98 28.76
N GLU A 434 2.02 19.35 29.82
CA GLU A 434 0.64 19.79 29.74
C GLU A 434 0.52 21.23 29.25
N GLY A 435 -0.46 21.51 28.39
CA GLY A 435 -0.69 22.82 27.81
C GLY A 435 -1.72 22.82 26.69
N VAL A 436 -1.55 23.71 25.72
CA VAL A 436 -2.42 23.84 24.55
C VAL A 436 -1.57 23.89 23.28
N VAL A 437 -1.88 23.03 22.31
CA VAL A 437 -1.34 23.12 20.95
C VAL A 437 -2.26 24.00 20.12
N ARG A 438 -1.72 25.00 19.43
CA ARG A 438 -2.44 25.96 18.60
C ARG A 438 -1.92 25.95 17.17
N VAL A 439 -2.84 26.05 16.22
CA VAL A 439 -2.56 26.37 14.82
C VAL A 439 -2.88 27.85 14.65
N ILE A 440 -1.86 28.66 14.37
CA ILE A 440 -1.99 30.12 14.27
C ILE A 440 -1.67 30.60 12.85
N ASP A 441 -2.37 31.63 12.37
CA ASP A 441 -2.05 32.26 11.08
C ASP A 441 -0.94 33.33 11.19
N GLU A 442 -0.57 33.95 10.06
CA GLU A 442 0.45 35.01 10.00
C GLU A 442 0.10 36.24 10.86
N ALA A 443 -1.18 36.47 11.18
CA ALA A 443 -1.64 37.56 12.05
C ALA A 443 -1.67 37.17 13.54
N GLY A 444 -1.28 35.93 13.88
CA GLY A 444 -1.32 35.40 15.24
C GLY A 444 -2.72 34.97 15.69
N LYS A 445 -3.70 34.89 14.77
CA LYS A 445 -5.04 34.41 15.09
C LYS A 445 -5.01 32.88 15.22
N VAL A 446 -5.55 32.39 16.32
CA VAL A 446 -5.76 30.95 16.54
C VAL A 446 -6.88 30.46 15.62
N LEU A 447 -6.56 29.50 14.75
CA LEU A 447 -7.50 28.85 13.86
C LEU A 447 -8.10 27.59 14.51
N LEU A 448 -7.23 26.74 15.07
CA LEU A 448 -7.59 25.52 15.78
C LEU A 448 -6.71 25.38 17.02
N GLU A 449 -7.24 24.79 18.08
CA GLU A 449 -6.48 24.50 19.30
C GLU A 449 -6.94 23.21 19.99
N GLN A 450 -6.00 22.55 20.66
CA GLN A 450 -6.21 21.32 21.41
C GLN A 450 -5.51 21.36 22.76
N SER A 451 -6.23 21.02 23.83
CA SER A 451 -5.62 20.76 25.14
C SER A 451 -4.88 19.42 25.11
N VAL A 452 -3.71 19.38 25.73
CA VAL A 452 -2.79 18.23 25.69
C VAL A 452 -2.16 18.00 27.07
N GLU A 453 -1.90 16.75 27.39
CA GLU A 453 -1.10 16.31 28.54
C GLU A 453 0.25 15.72 28.09
N ALA A 454 1.16 15.49 29.03
CA ALA A 454 2.46 14.89 28.74
C ALA A 454 2.32 13.44 28.22
N GLY A 455 2.88 13.20 27.04
CA GLY A 455 2.86 11.95 26.31
C GLY A 455 1.67 11.77 25.37
N ASP A 456 0.74 12.73 25.33
CA ASP A 456 -0.34 12.72 24.35
C ASP A 456 0.22 12.85 22.92
N ILE A 457 -0.53 12.31 21.97
CA ILE A 457 -0.18 12.38 20.54
C ILE A 457 -1.11 13.41 19.90
N PHE A 458 -0.58 14.57 19.53
CA PHE A 458 -1.28 15.55 18.69
C PHE A 458 -0.99 15.27 17.22
N ARG A 459 -1.99 15.47 16.36
CA ARG A 459 -1.81 15.50 14.90
C ARG A 459 -2.63 16.61 14.25
N MET A 460 -2.12 17.13 13.15
CA MET A 460 -2.86 17.99 12.22
C MET A 460 -2.83 17.40 10.80
N CYS A 461 -3.98 17.30 10.15
CA CYS A 461 -4.10 16.88 8.76
C CYS A 461 -4.56 18.02 7.84
N GLN A 462 -4.47 17.77 6.53
CA GLN A 462 -4.79 18.72 5.48
C GLN A 462 -5.43 18.00 4.29
N VAL A 463 -6.44 18.61 3.68
CA VAL A 463 -6.92 18.19 2.37
C VAL A 463 -7.30 19.40 1.51
N LYS A 464 -6.74 19.45 0.30
CA LYS A 464 -6.88 20.59 -0.61
C LYS A 464 -8.17 20.50 -1.41
N ASP A 465 -8.68 21.65 -1.81
CA ASP A 465 -9.98 21.75 -2.47
C ASP A 465 -10.00 21.10 -3.86
N ALA A 466 -8.93 21.28 -4.65
CA ALA A 466 -8.83 20.70 -5.98
C ALA A 466 -8.87 19.14 -5.97
N PRO A 467 -8.10 18.45 -5.10
CA PRO A 467 -8.28 17.01 -4.85
C PRO A 467 -9.71 16.58 -4.53
N ILE A 468 -10.46 17.36 -3.73
CA ILE A 468 -11.85 17.03 -3.37
C ILE A 468 -12.77 17.16 -4.59
N GLN A 469 -12.63 18.22 -5.38
CA GLN A 469 -13.42 18.39 -6.61
C GLN A 469 -13.19 17.25 -7.60
N ASP A 470 -11.92 16.87 -7.81
CA ASP A 470 -11.56 15.74 -8.68
C ASP A 470 -12.11 14.42 -8.13
N TRP A 471 -12.06 14.19 -6.82
CA TRP A 471 -12.60 13.00 -6.18
C TRP A 471 -14.12 12.86 -6.37
N VAL A 472 -14.88 13.97 -6.23
CA VAL A 472 -16.32 14.00 -6.51
C VAL A 472 -16.60 13.71 -7.98
N LYS A 473 -15.85 14.34 -8.90
CA LYS A 473 -15.95 14.10 -10.34
C LYS A 473 -15.68 12.62 -10.69
N LEU A 474 -14.65 12.02 -10.10
CA LEU A 474 -14.30 10.62 -10.33
C LEU A 474 -15.41 9.69 -9.82
N ALA A 475 -16.01 9.98 -8.66
CA ALA A 475 -17.12 9.22 -8.11
C ALA A 475 -18.34 9.20 -9.06
N VAL A 476 -18.75 10.37 -9.57
CA VAL A 476 -19.83 10.48 -10.56
C VAL A 476 -19.48 9.76 -11.86
N THR A 477 -18.25 9.91 -12.33
CA THR A 477 -17.75 9.26 -13.56
C THR A 477 -17.85 7.73 -13.44
N ARG A 478 -17.40 7.15 -12.32
CA ARG A 478 -17.47 5.70 -12.09
C ARG A 478 -18.90 5.21 -11.88
N ALA A 479 -19.72 5.93 -11.13
CA ALA A 479 -21.14 5.59 -10.94
C ALA A 479 -21.88 5.51 -12.27
N ARG A 480 -21.65 6.49 -13.16
CA ARG A 480 -22.24 6.52 -14.51
C ARG A 480 -21.71 5.42 -15.42
N ALA A 481 -20.39 5.23 -15.47
CA ALA A 481 -19.76 4.22 -16.34
C ALA A 481 -20.18 2.79 -15.99
N SER A 482 -20.45 2.52 -14.71
CA SER A 482 -20.83 1.17 -14.24
C SER A 482 -22.32 1.00 -13.96
N ASN A 483 -23.11 2.08 -13.96
CA ASN A 483 -24.50 2.09 -13.51
C ASN A 483 -24.69 1.45 -12.12
N THR A 484 -23.76 1.76 -11.21
CA THR A 484 -23.70 1.19 -9.85
C THR A 484 -23.89 2.31 -8.82
N PRO A 485 -24.71 2.09 -7.76
CA PRO A 485 -24.85 3.07 -6.69
C PRO A 485 -23.51 3.43 -6.04
N ALA A 486 -23.29 4.71 -5.80
CA ALA A 486 -22.10 5.23 -5.13
C ALA A 486 -22.46 5.79 -3.76
N VAL A 487 -21.69 5.42 -2.74
CA VAL A 487 -21.90 5.86 -1.37
C VAL A 487 -20.64 6.59 -0.92
N PHE A 488 -20.78 7.84 -0.49
CA PHE A 488 -19.76 8.59 0.23
C PHE A 488 -19.77 8.18 1.70
N TRP A 489 -18.64 7.68 2.21
CA TRP A 489 -18.51 7.17 3.58
C TRP A 489 -17.94 8.28 4.44
N LEU A 490 -18.83 9.14 4.95
CA LEU A 490 -18.48 10.34 5.69
C LEU A 490 -19.32 10.39 6.96
N ASP A 491 -18.66 10.39 8.11
CA ASP A 491 -19.31 10.43 9.42
C ASP A 491 -19.64 11.88 9.80
N PRO A 492 -20.93 12.29 9.86
CA PRO A 492 -21.29 13.64 10.27
C PRO A 492 -20.87 13.98 11.72
N ALA A 493 -20.53 12.98 12.55
CA ALA A 493 -20.00 13.19 13.90
C ALA A 493 -18.51 13.55 13.92
N ARG A 494 -17.76 13.32 12.83
CA ARG A 494 -16.38 13.78 12.67
C ARG A 494 -16.35 15.19 12.13
N ALA A 495 -15.58 16.07 12.77
CA ALA A 495 -15.48 17.47 12.35
C ALA A 495 -14.91 17.58 10.92
N HIS A 496 -13.92 16.74 10.59
CA HIS A 496 -13.32 16.68 9.26
C HIS A 496 -14.31 16.23 8.19
N ASP A 497 -14.97 15.09 8.41
CA ASP A 497 -15.95 14.56 7.47
C ASP A 497 -17.14 15.51 7.30
N ALA A 498 -17.53 16.26 8.34
CA ALA A 498 -18.54 17.31 8.22
C ALA A 498 -18.13 18.44 7.25
N GLU A 499 -16.86 18.84 7.22
CA GLU A 499 -16.35 19.78 6.22
C GLU A 499 -16.32 19.15 4.82
N LEU A 500 -15.93 17.87 4.70
CA LEU A 500 -16.00 17.15 3.42
C LEU A 500 -17.44 17.03 2.90
N ILE A 501 -18.42 16.76 3.76
CA ILE A 501 -19.85 16.68 3.39
C ILE A 501 -20.30 18.02 2.78
N LYS A 502 -19.88 19.16 3.35
CA LYS A 502 -20.18 20.48 2.77
C LYS A 502 -19.63 20.61 1.35
N LYS A 503 -18.39 20.18 1.12
CA LYS A 503 -17.75 20.19 -0.20
C LYS A 503 -18.44 19.26 -1.19
N VAL A 504 -18.76 18.02 -0.78
CA VAL A 504 -19.49 17.07 -1.62
C VAL A 504 -20.84 17.65 -2.04
N ASN A 505 -21.62 18.19 -1.10
CA ASN A 505 -22.90 18.82 -1.40
C ASN A 505 -22.77 20.06 -2.30
N GLN A 506 -21.65 20.79 -2.21
CA GLN A 506 -21.35 21.92 -3.07
C GLN A 506 -20.98 21.48 -4.50
N TYR A 507 -20.22 20.40 -4.67
CA TYR A 507 -19.65 20.01 -5.96
C TYR A 507 -20.49 19.01 -6.74
N LEU A 508 -21.28 18.16 -6.06
CA LEU A 508 -22.14 17.20 -6.73
C LEU A 508 -23.12 17.84 -7.72
N PRO A 509 -23.74 19.01 -7.44
CA PRO A 509 -24.61 19.71 -8.40
C PRO A 509 -23.91 20.21 -9.68
N ASN A 510 -22.57 20.25 -9.72
CA ASN A 510 -21.81 20.64 -10.90
C ASN A 510 -21.69 19.50 -11.94
N HIS A 511 -22.27 18.33 -11.65
CA HIS A 511 -22.25 17.17 -12.52
C HIS A 511 -23.68 16.73 -12.86
N ASP A 512 -23.86 16.13 -14.04
CA ASP A 512 -25.11 15.42 -14.32
C ASP A 512 -25.16 14.15 -13.46
N ILE A 513 -26.13 14.09 -12.56
CA ILE A 513 -26.41 12.94 -11.69
C ILE A 513 -27.76 12.29 -12.00
N SER A 514 -28.39 12.67 -13.12
CA SER A 514 -29.67 12.10 -13.55
C SER A 514 -29.54 10.59 -13.72
N GLY A 515 -30.42 9.83 -13.06
CA GLY A 515 -30.42 8.37 -13.10
C GLY A 515 -29.36 7.69 -12.24
N LEU A 516 -28.52 8.44 -11.51
CA LEU A 516 -27.52 7.87 -10.60
C LEU A 516 -28.06 7.79 -9.17
N GLU A 517 -27.75 6.70 -8.47
CA GLU A 517 -27.98 6.59 -7.03
C GLU A 517 -26.69 6.97 -6.29
N ILE A 518 -26.68 8.17 -5.68
CA ILE A 518 -25.56 8.66 -4.89
C ILE A 518 -26.04 8.96 -3.47
N LYS A 519 -25.37 8.40 -2.46
CA LYS A 519 -25.69 8.59 -1.03
C LYS A 519 -24.49 9.13 -0.26
N ILE A 520 -24.74 9.77 0.88
CA ILE A 520 -23.76 10.07 1.91
C ILE A 520 -24.22 9.34 3.17
N LEU A 521 -23.40 8.45 3.72
CA LEU A 521 -23.69 7.64 4.90
C LEU A 521 -22.45 7.61 5.81
N SER A 522 -22.65 7.43 7.12
CA SER A 522 -21.52 7.17 8.02
C SER A 522 -20.79 5.87 7.61
N PRO A 523 -19.49 5.69 7.93
CA PRO A 523 -18.75 4.48 7.57
C PRO A 523 -19.41 3.17 8.03
N VAL A 524 -20.06 3.16 9.19
CA VAL A 524 -20.81 2.00 9.72
C VAL A 524 -22.05 1.71 8.86
N GLU A 525 -22.89 2.72 8.60
CA GLU A 525 -24.09 2.58 7.79
C GLU A 525 -23.77 2.21 6.34
N ALA A 526 -22.72 2.83 5.78
CA ALA A 526 -22.25 2.57 4.43
C ALA A 526 -21.70 1.15 4.28
N THR A 527 -20.98 0.66 5.29
CA THR A 527 -20.54 -0.74 5.37
C THR A 527 -21.76 -1.65 5.35
N GLN A 528 -22.71 -1.47 6.27
CA GLN A 528 -23.90 -2.31 6.36
C GLN A 528 -24.71 -2.33 5.06
N TYR A 529 -24.91 -1.17 4.43
CA TYR A 529 -25.59 -1.04 3.14
C TYR A 529 -24.87 -1.85 2.05
N SER A 530 -23.54 -1.72 1.98
CA SER A 530 -22.72 -2.40 0.99
C SER A 530 -22.73 -3.92 1.20
N LEU A 531 -22.62 -4.40 2.44
CA LEU A 531 -22.63 -5.85 2.75
C LEU A 531 -23.96 -6.52 2.40
N VAL A 532 -25.09 -5.84 2.65
CA VAL A 532 -26.43 -6.36 2.28
C VAL A 532 -26.53 -6.54 0.77
N ARG A 533 -26.14 -5.53 -0.01
CA ARG A 533 -26.12 -5.58 -1.47
C ARG A 533 -25.16 -6.63 -2.00
N MET A 534 -23.94 -6.66 -1.46
CA MET A 534 -22.90 -7.61 -1.83
C MET A 534 -23.36 -9.06 -1.63
N LYS A 535 -24.01 -9.37 -0.50
CA LYS A 535 -24.60 -10.69 -0.25
C LYS A 535 -25.70 -11.04 -1.25
N ALA A 536 -26.44 -10.04 -1.75
CA ALA A 536 -27.47 -10.21 -2.77
C ALA A 536 -26.92 -10.25 -4.21
N GLY A 537 -25.60 -10.31 -4.40
CA GLY A 537 -24.96 -10.31 -5.71
C GLY A 537 -24.93 -8.95 -6.41
N GLN A 538 -25.17 -7.87 -5.67
CA GLN A 538 -25.20 -6.49 -6.18
C GLN A 538 -23.96 -5.71 -5.81
N ASP A 539 -23.54 -4.82 -6.69
CA ASP A 539 -22.33 -4.00 -6.51
C ASP A 539 -22.63 -2.68 -5.80
N THR A 540 -21.65 -2.11 -5.11
CA THR A 540 -21.74 -0.76 -4.49
C THR A 540 -20.39 -0.07 -4.57
N ILE A 541 -20.33 1.15 -5.14
CA ILE A 541 -19.08 1.93 -5.13
C ILE A 541 -18.93 2.58 -3.76
N SER A 542 -17.82 2.31 -3.09
CA SER A 542 -17.39 3.05 -1.90
C SER A 542 -16.62 4.29 -2.32
N VAL A 543 -17.02 5.47 -1.83
CA VAL A 543 -16.37 6.75 -2.13
C VAL A 543 -15.85 7.29 -0.80
N THR A 544 -14.54 7.26 -0.61
CA THR A 544 -13.96 7.39 0.74
C THR A 544 -12.75 8.32 0.81
N GLY A 545 -12.42 8.77 2.02
CA GLY A 545 -11.11 9.32 2.36
C GLY A 545 -9.96 8.32 2.16
N ASN A 546 -8.74 8.77 2.40
CA ASN A 546 -7.50 8.09 2.07
C ASN A 546 -7.25 6.84 2.92
N VAL A 547 -7.54 6.88 4.22
CA VAL A 547 -7.37 5.72 5.10
C VAL A 547 -8.36 4.62 4.73
N LEU A 548 -9.65 4.97 4.60
CA LEU A 548 -10.68 4.01 4.19
C LEU A 548 -10.46 3.48 2.78
N ARG A 549 -9.90 4.27 1.85
CA ARG A 549 -9.46 3.76 0.54
C ARG A 549 -8.53 2.56 0.73
N ASP A 550 -7.53 2.67 1.59
CA ASP A 550 -6.63 1.54 1.83
C ASP A 550 -7.36 0.37 2.47
N TYR A 551 -8.11 0.61 3.55
CA TYR A 551 -8.73 -0.47 4.32
C TYR A 551 -9.74 -1.25 3.49
N LEU A 552 -10.56 -0.56 2.68
CA LEU A 552 -11.59 -1.20 1.87
C LEU A 552 -11.03 -1.88 0.62
N THR A 553 -9.93 -1.37 0.06
CA THR A 553 -9.27 -1.99 -1.11
C THR A 553 -8.41 -3.20 -0.76
N ASP A 554 -8.18 -3.47 0.53
CA ASP A 554 -7.76 -4.79 1.00
C ASP A 554 -8.95 -5.65 1.44
N LEU A 555 -9.88 -5.10 2.23
CA LEU A 555 -11.00 -5.84 2.80
C LEU A 555 -11.85 -6.54 1.75
N PHE A 556 -12.45 -5.81 0.83
CA PHE A 556 -13.38 -6.40 -0.12
C PHE A 556 -12.68 -7.33 -1.10
N PRO A 557 -11.53 -6.98 -1.71
CA PRO A 557 -10.81 -7.89 -2.58
C PRO A 557 -10.35 -9.19 -1.91
N ILE A 558 -9.93 -9.16 -0.64
CA ILE A 558 -9.57 -10.39 0.08
C ILE A 558 -10.80 -11.29 0.28
N LEU A 559 -11.97 -10.73 0.55
CA LEU A 559 -13.22 -11.50 0.66
C LEU A 559 -13.69 -12.01 -0.71
N GLU A 560 -13.60 -11.18 -1.76
CA GLU A 560 -14.10 -11.46 -3.10
C GLU A 560 -13.20 -12.37 -3.95
N LEU A 561 -11.88 -12.22 -3.82
CA LEU A 561 -10.88 -12.81 -4.71
C LEU A 561 -9.82 -13.62 -3.96
N GLY A 562 -9.88 -13.64 -2.61
CA GLY A 562 -8.91 -14.30 -1.75
C GLY A 562 -7.60 -13.53 -1.59
N THR A 563 -7.44 -12.39 -2.28
CA THR A 563 -6.26 -11.52 -2.24
C THR A 563 -6.57 -10.14 -2.84
N SER A 564 -5.92 -9.09 -2.34
CA SER A 564 -5.96 -7.75 -2.90
C SER A 564 -4.96 -7.51 -4.04
N ALA A 565 -4.07 -8.47 -4.31
CA ALA A 565 -3.04 -8.33 -5.35
C ALA A 565 -3.59 -8.38 -6.79
N LYS A 566 -4.84 -8.83 -6.99
CA LYS A 566 -5.45 -9.02 -8.32
C LYS A 566 -6.43 -7.89 -8.69
N MET A 567 -6.08 -6.67 -8.33
CA MET A 567 -6.93 -5.48 -8.48
C MET A 567 -6.34 -4.51 -9.50
N LEU A 568 -7.20 -3.78 -10.22
CA LEU A 568 -6.80 -2.57 -10.91
C LEU A 568 -6.59 -1.47 -9.88
N SER A 569 -5.49 -0.73 -10.01
CA SER A 569 -5.20 0.47 -9.22
C SER A 569 -4.87 1.61 -10.18
N ILE A 570 -5.92 2.29 -10.64
CA ILE A 570 -5.84 3.40 -11.57
C ILE A 570 -5.82 4.69 -10.77
N VAL A 571 -4.98 5.62 -11.18
CA VAL A 571 -4.86 6.97 -10.64
C VAL A 571 -5.07 7.92 -11.80
N PRO A 572 -6.31 8.36 -12.07
CA PRO A 572 -6.57 9.44 -13.00
C PRO A 572 -5.88 10.69 -12.46
N LEU A 573 -4.84 11.16 -13.15
CA LEU A 573 -4.09 12.33 -12.75
C LEU A 573 -4.99 13.56 -12.95
N MET A 574 -4.94 14.52 -12.02
CA MET A 574 -5.89 15.64 -12.01
C MET A 574 -5.84 16.47 -13.31
N ASN A 575 -4.70 16.47 -13.99
CA ASN A 575 -4.48 17.22 -15.23
C ASN A 575 -4.77 16.41 -16.50
N GLY A 576 -5.36 15.21 -16.40
CA GLY A 576 -5.89 14.44 -17.52
C GLY A 576 -5.10 13.19 -17.91
N GLY A 577 -3.86 13.04 -17.43
CA GLY A 577 -3.08 11.83 -17.63
C GLY A 577 -3.54 10.65 -16.77
N GLY A 578 -2.83 9.53 -16.87
CA GLY A 578 -3.09 8.30 -16.12
C GLY A 578 -1.83 7.71 -15.49
N LEU A 579 -1.94 7.31 -14.23
CA LEU A 579 -0.97 6.47 -13.53
C LEU A 579 -1.63 5.12 -13.20
N PHE A 580 -0.97 4.02 -13.52
CA PHE A 580 -1.48 2.66 -13.40
C PHE A 580 -0.54 1.86 -12.51
N GLU A 581 -0.92 1.66 -11.25
CA GLU A 581 -0.13 0.87 -10.31
C GLU A 581 -0.39 -0.62 -10.53
N THR A 582 0.68 -1.41 -10.71
CA THR A 582 0.57 -2.84 -11.01
C THR A 582 0.30 -3.71 -9.77
N GLY A 583 0.15 -3.10 -8.60
CA GLY A 583 -0.21 -3.79 -7.36
C GLY A 583 0.02 -2.92 -6.12
N ALA A 584 -0.61 -3.29 -5.01
CA ALA A 584 -0.50 -2.57 -3.73
C ALA A 584 0.60 -3.12 -2.80
N GLY A 585 1.28 -4.21 -3.18
CA GLY A 585 2.32 -4.87 -2.39
C GLY A 585 3.73 -4.26 -2.52
N GLY A 586 4.70 -4.84 -1.81
CA GLY A 586 6.14 -4.51 -1.95
C GLY A 586 6.82 -5.27 -3.11
N SER A 587 8.14 -5.12 -3.22
CA SER A 587 8.97 -5.67 -4.32
C SER A 587 9.48 -7.11 -4.12
N ALA A 588 9.03 -7.78 -3.05
CA ALA A 588 9.19 -9.21 -2.78
C ALA A 588 10.66 -9.75 -2.74
N PRO A 589 11.48 -9.37 -1.74
CA PRO A 589 12.89 -9.75 -1.63
C PRO A 589 13.13 -11.27 -1.62
N LYS A 590 12.20 -12.04 -1.03
CA LYS A 590 12.27 -13.52 -0.96
C LYS A 590 12.13 -14.21 -2.33
N HIS A 591 11.64 -13.50 -3.36
CA HIS A 591 11.55 -14.03 -4.72
C HIS A 591 12.92 -13.94 -5.39
N VAL A 592 13.64 -12.83 -5.20
CA VAL A 592 15.02 -12.65 -5.68
C VAL A 592 15.96 -13.71 -5.09
N GLN A 593 15.84 -14.00 -3.80
CA GLN A 593 16.62 -15.06 -3.15
C GLN A 593 16.39 -16.43 -3.79
N GLN A 594 15.17 -16.72 -4.25
CA GLN A 594 14.87 -17.97 -4.96
C GLN A 594 15.51 -17.97 -6.36
N VAL A 595 15.50 -16.85 -7.08
CA VAL A 595 16.22 -16.73 -8.36
C VAL A 595 17.72 -16.95 -8.16
N GLN A 596 18.31 -16.30 -7.16
CA GLN A 596 19.75 -16.45 -6.86
C GLN A 596 20.12 -17.89 -6.49
N LYS A 597 19.25 -18.60 -5.77
CA LYS A 597 19.50 -19.98 -5.33
C LYS A 597 19.25 -21.03 -6.42
N GLU A 598 18.14 -20.90 -7.14
CA GLU A 598 17.60 -21.98 -7.98
C GLU A 598 16.95 -21.48 -9.29
N ASN A 599 17.22 -20.23 -9.68
CA ASN A 599 16.77 -19.59 -10.92
C ASN A 599 15.29 -19.84 -11.21
N HIS A 600 14.44 -19.66 -10.20
CA HIS A 600 12.98 -19.74 -10.29
C HIS A 600 12.37 -18.46 -9.73
N LEU A 601 11.64 -17.71 -10.55
CA LEU A 601 10.99 -16.47 -10.16
C LEU A 601 9.48 -16.70 -9.98
N ARG A 602 9.02 -16.79 -8.74
CA ARG A 602 7.59 -16.96 -8.39
C ARG A 602 6.79 -15.66 -8.30
N TRP A 603 7.26 -14.58 -8.92
CA TRP A 603 6.54 -13.30 -8.98
C TRP A 603 5.36 -13.41 -9.95
N ASP A 604 4.15 -13.08 -9.50
CA ASP A 604 2.96 -13.08 -10.34
C ASP A 604 2.76 -11.70 -10.97
N SER A 605 2.96 -11.60 -12.28
CA SER A 605 2.85 -10.37 -13.07
C SER A 605 1.42 -10.04 -13.49
N LEU A 606 0.39 -10.74 -12.97
CA LEU A 606 -1.01 -10.47 -13.29
C LEU A 606 -1.38 -8.98 -13.15
N GLY A 607 -0.91 -8.32 -12.09
CA GLY A 607 -1.19 -6.90 -11.90
C GLY A 607 -0.52 -5.99 -12.94
N GLU A 608 0.60 -6.40 -13.54
CA GLU A 608 1.23 -5.70 -14.67
C GLU A 608 0.37 -5.84 -15.93
N PHE A 609 -0.23 -7.01 -16.16
CA PHE A 609 -1.11 -7.25 -17.31
C PHE A 609 -2.38 -6.39 -17.21
N LEU A 610 -2.95 -6.31 -16.00
CA LEU A 610 -4.14 -5.50 -15.72
C LEU A 610 -3.85 -4.00 -15.87
N ALA A 611 -2.73 -3.52 -15.32
CA ALA A 611 -2.32 -2.12 -15.46
C ALA A 611 -2.05 -1.74 -16.92
N LEU A 612 -1.43 -2.64 -17.71
CA LEU A 612 -1.20 -2.43 -19.12
C LEU A 612 -2.51 -2.33 -19.93
N ALA A 613 -3.48 -3.21 -19.67
CA ALA A 613 -4.78 -3.13 -20.32
C ALA A 613 -5.48 -1.78 -20.04
N ALA A 614 -5.47 -1.32 -18.79
CA ALA A 614 -6.03 -0.02 -18.41
C ALA A 614 -5.24 1.16 -19.01
N SER A 615 -3.91 1.05 -19.10
CA SER A 615 -3.04 2.04 -19.73
C SER A 615 -3.34 2.20 -21.22
N LEU A 616 -3.54 1.08 -21.94
CA LEU A 616 -3.89 1.06 -23.35
C LEU A 616 -5.31 1.60 -23.61
N GLU A 617 -6.28 1.25 -22.77
CA GLU A 617 -7.64 1.80 -22.81
C GLU A 617 -7.62 3.32 -22.61
N HIS A 618 -6.93 3.80 -21.57
CA HIS A 618 -6.77 5.23 -21.33
C HIS A 618 -6.12 5.94 -22.51
N LEU A 619 -5.03 5.38 -23.06
CA LEU A 619 -4.36 5.93 -24.23
C LEU A 619 -5.30 6.02 -25.44
N SER A 620 -6.15 5.01 -25.65
CA SER A 620 -7.14 5.02 -26.72
C SER A 620 -8.13 6.17 -26.56
N VAL A 621 -8.66 6.37 -25.34
CA VAL A 621 -9.63 7.42 -25.04
C VAL A 621 -9.02 8.81 -25.21
N VAL A 622 -7.83 9.06 -24.65
CA VAL A 622 -7.21 10.40 -24.64
C VAL A 622 -6.56 10.80 -25.96
N THR A 623 -6.15 9.83 -26.79
CA THR A 623 -5.50 10.11 -28.09
C THR A 623 -6.38 9.79 -29.30
N GLY A 624 -7.50 9.08 -29.11
CA GLY A 624 -8.32 8.54 -30.20
C GLY A 624 -7.68 7.34 -30.93
N ASN A 625 -6.64 6.73 -30.37
CA ASN A 625 -5.95 5.59 -30.98
C ASN A 625 -6.79 4.30 -30.88
N ARG A 626 -7.48 3.95 -31.98
CA ARG A 626 -8.32 2.75 -32.04
C ARG A 626 -7.55 1.44 -31.88
N LYS A 627 -6.31 1.36 -32.38
CA LYS A 627 -5.47 0.17 -32.22
C LYS A 627 -5.13 -0.10 -30.75
N ALA A 628 -4.94 0.97 -29.95
CA ALA A 628 -4.76 0.84 -28.50
C ALA A 628 -5.97 0.19 -27.81
N GLN A 629 -7.22 0.48 -28.25
CA GLN A 629 -8.41 -0.20 -27.71
C GLN A 629 -8.41 -1.69 -28.06
N VAL A 630 -8.09 -2.04 -29.32
CA VAL A 630 -8.03 -3.45 -29.75
C VAL A 630 -6.97 -4.22 -28.95
N LEU A 631 -5.81 -3.61 -28.71
CA LEU A 631 -4.77 -4.17 -27.84
C LEU A 631 -5.27 -4.39 -26.41
N ALA A 632 -5.97 -3.41 -25.81
CA ALA A 632 -6.53 -3.50 -24.47
C ALA A 632 -7.58 -4.62 -24.35
N ASP A 633 -8.54 -4.67 -25.28
CA ASP A 633 -9.61 -5.67 -25.30
C ASP A 633 -9.05 -7.09 -25.49
N ALA A 634 -8.06 -7.24 -26.37
CA ALA A 634 -7.39 -8.52 -26.57
C ALA A 634 -6.57 -8.94 -25.34
N LEU A 635 -5.95 -7.98 -24.63
CA LEU A 635 -5.19 -8.26 -23.40
C LEU A 635 -6.09 -8.66 -22.23
N ASP A 636 -7.27 -8.06 -22.08
CA ASP A 636 -8.25 -8.48 -21.05
C ASP A 636 -8.76 -9.91 -21.34
N LYS A 637 -9.06 -10.23 -22.60
CA LYS A 637 -9.41 -11.60 -23.03
C LYS A 637 -8.27 -12.59 -22.75
N ALA A 638 -7.03 -12.22 -23.08
CA ALA A 638 -5.85 -13.03 -22.82
C ALA A 638 -5.66 -13.27 -21.32
N THR A 639 -5.87 -12.25 -20.49
CA THR A 639 -5.79 -12.34 -19.03
C THR A 639 -6.88 -13.25 -18.46
N GLY A 640 -8.11 -13.18 -19.01
CA GLY A 640 -9.19 -14.10 -18.66
C GLY A 640 -8.84 -15.57 -18.97
N LYS A 641 -8.33 -15.84 -20.18
CA LYS A 641 -7.87 -17.19 -20.59
C LYS A 641 -6.68 -17.67 -19.75
N PHE A 642 -5.74 -16.78 -19.44
CA PHE A 642 -4.59 -17.05 -18.57
C PHE A 642 -5.01 -17.55 -17.19
N LEU A 643 -6.01 -16.89 -16.59
CA LEU A 643 -6.60 -17.30 -15.32
C LEU A 643 -7.35 -18.62 -15.44
N ASP A 644 -8.24 -18.77 -16.43
CA ASP A 644 -9.03 -19.99 -16.64
C ASP A 644 -8.15 -21.23 -16.89
N MET A 645 -6.99 -21.06 -17.53
CA MET A 645 -6.01 -22.12 -17.79
C MET A 645 -4.97 -22.31 -16.67
N ASN A 646 -5.10 -21.57 -15.57
CA ASN A 646 -4.22 -21.59 -14.40
C ASN A 646 -2.72 -21.47 -14.77
N LYS A 647 -2.37 -20.46 -15.58
CA LYS A 647 -1.00 -20.23 -16.06
C LYS A 647 -0.19 -19.24 -15.19
N SER A 648 -0.67 -18.95 -13.98
CA SER A 648 0.11 -18.21 -12.96
C SER A 648 1.38 -18.99 -12.56
N PRO A 649 2.44 -18.29 -12.10
CA PRO A 649 3.66 -18.93 -11.62
C PRO A 649 3.40 -19.90 -10.47
N SER A 650 3.99 -21.09 -10.55
CA SER A 650 4.15 -21.97 -9.41
C SER A 650 5.18 -21.39 -8.42
N ARG A 651 5.23 -21.98 -7.23
CA ARG A 651 6.27 -21.72 -6.23
C ARG A 651 7.40 -22.74 -6.28
N ARG A 652 7.24 -23.81 -7.09
CA ARG A 652 8.14 -24.97 -7.14
C ARG A 652 9.04 -24.93 -8.36
N VAL A 653 10.33 -25.15 -8.13
CA VAL A 653 11.33 -25.27 -9.20
C VAL A 653 10.98 -26.42 -10.16
N GLY A 654 11.20 -26.23 -11.45
CA GLY A 654 10.86 -27.17 -12.52
C GLY A 654 9.43 -27.04 -13.05
N GLU A 655 8.57 -26.26 -12.38
CA GLU A 655 7.25 -25.87 -12.88
C GLU A 655 7.29 -24.47 -13.53
N ILE A 656 6.19 -24.07 -14.17
CA ILE A 656 6.05 -22.73 -14.77
C ILE A 656 6.36 -21.68 -13.71
N ASP A 657 7.23 -20.74 -14.04
CA ASP A 657 7.53 -19.57 -13.22
C ASP A 657 7.08 -18.28 -13.94
N ASN A 658 7.48 -17.10 -13.44
CA ASN A 658 7.16 -15.80 -14.03
C ASN A 658 7.40 -15.73 -15.54
N ARG A 659 8.54 -16.25 -16.03
CA ARG A 659 8.90 -16.19 -17.46
C ARG A 659 7.97 -17.05 -18.30
N GLY A 660 7.62 -18.23 -17.78
CA GLY A 660 6.61 -19.11 -18.42
C GLY A 660 5.23 -18.46 -18.44
N SER A 661 4.85 -17.74 -17.37
CA SER A 661 3.59 -17.00 -17.34
C SER A 661 3.52 -15.90 -18.41
N HIS A 662 4.63 -15.19 -18.66
CA HIS A 662 4.72 -14.19 -19.72
C HIS A 662 4.59 -14.80 -21.12
N PHE A 663 5.19 -15.97 -21.35
CA PHE A 663 4.99 -16.71 -22.59
C PHE A 663 3.52 -17.03 -22.83
N TYR A 664 2.82 -17.59 -21.84
CA TYR A 664 1.39 -17.91 -22.00
C TYR A 664 0.52 -16.66 -22.21
N LEU A 665 0.82 -15.56 -21.53
CA LEU A 665 0.14 -14.29 -21.80
C LEU A 665 0.36 -13.84 -23.25
N ALA A 666 1.60 -13.83 -23.72
CA ALA A 666 1.93 -13.44 -25.10
C ALA A 666 1.20 -14.32 -26.12
N THR A 667 1.15 -15.63 -25.89
CA THR A 667 0.41 -16.58 -26.73
C THR A 667 -1.08 -16.26 -26.77
N TYR A 668 -1.73 -16.07 -25.61
CA TYR A 668 -3.16 -15.79 -25.56
C TYR A 668 -3.50 -14.40 -26.09
N TRP A 669 -2.60 -13.42 -25.93
CA TRP A 669 -2.77 -12.09 -26.47
C TRP A 669 -2.63 -12.07 -28.00
N ALA A 670 -1.64 -12.76 -28.55
CA ALA A 670 -1.48 -12.91 -29.99
C ALA A 670 -2.67 -13.65 -30.62
N GLN A 671 -3.19 -14.70 -29.97
CA GLN A 671 -4.41 -15.39 -30.40
C GLN A 671 -5.62 -14.44 -30.43
N ALA A 672 -5.86 -13.71 -29.34
CA ALA A 672 -6.97 -12.76 -29.27
C ALA A 672 -6.85 -11.62 -30.31
N LEU A 673 -5.63 -11.17 -30.63
CA LEU A 673 -5.35 -10.19 -31.67
C LEU A 673 -5.53 -10.73 -33.09
N ALA A 674 -5.22 -12.01 -33.32
CA ALA A 674 -5.43 -12.69 -34.59
C ALA A 674 -6.92 -12.98 -34.85
N GLU A 675 -7.71 -13.24 -33.80
CA GLU A 675 -9.12 -13.64 -33.90
C GLU A 675 -10.11 -12.45 -33.93
N GLN A 676 -9.71 -11.27 -33.45
CA GLN A 676 -10.59 -10.10 -33.42
C GLN A 676 -10.90 -9.56 -34.83
N THR A 677 -12.01 -8.84 -34.95
CA THR A 677 -12.54 -8.33 -36.21
C THR A 677 -12.67 -6.79 -36.26
N ALA A 678 -12.14 -6.10 -35.25
CA ALA A 678 -12.18 -4.65 -35.13
C ALA A 678 -11.07 -3.96 -35.95
N ASP A 679 -9.92 -4.61 -36.15
CA ASP A 679 -8.80 -4.10 -36.95
C ASP A 679 -8.14 -5.24 -37.76
N ALA A 680 -8.31 -5.20 -39.09
CA ALA A 680 -7.83 -6.27 -39.97
C ALA A 680 -6.30 -6.31 -40.11
N ASP A 681 -5.62 -5.17 -39.95
CA ASP A 681 -4.16 -5.10 -40.05
C ASP A 681 -3.53 -5.80 -38.84
N LEU A 682 -4.02 -5.51 -37.63
CA LEU A 682 -3.59 -6.20 -36.42
C LEU A 682 -3.89 -7.71 -36.49
N ALA A 683 -5.06 -8.10 -37.00
CA ALA A 683 -5.38 -9.53 -37.16
C ALA A 683 -4.38 -10.24 -38.08
N ALA A 684 -4.05 -9.63 -39.23
CA ALA A 684 -3.11 -10.18 -40.20
C ALA A 684 -1.67 -10.23 -39.67
N GLU A 685 -1.25 -9.22 -38.91
CA GLU A 685 0.07 -9.13 -38.28
C GLU A 685 0.25 -10.21 -37.20
N PHE A 686 -0.73 -10.38 -36.32
CA PHE A 686 -0.63 -11.30 -35.18
C PHE A 686 -0.95 -12.75 -35.53
N ALA A 687 -1.64 -13.05 -36.64
CA ALA A 687 -1.89 -14.42 -37.09
C ALA A 687 -0.63 -15.31 -37.20
N PRO A 688 0.45 -14.92 -37.90
CA PRO A 688 1.67 -15.72 -37.95
C PRO A 688 2.40 -15.78 -36.60
N ILE A 689 2.28 -14.76 -35.75
CA ILE A 689 2.88 -14.74 -34.41
C ILE A 689 2.17 -15.75 -33.50
N ALA A 690 0.85 -15.70 -33.44
CA ALA A 690 0.01 -16.62 -32.68
C ALA A 690 0.30 -18.07 -33.07
N LYS A 691 0.34 -18.35 -34.38
CA LYS A 691 0.67 -19.68 -34.92
C LYS A 691 2.07 -20.14 -34.49
N ALA A 692 3.08 -19.27 -34.58
CA ALA A 692 4.45 -19.62 -34.19
C ALA A 692 4.60 -19.88 -32.69
N LEU A 693 3.88 -19.14 -31.84
CA LEU A 693 3.89 -19.35 -30.39
C LEU A 693 3.20 -20.68 -30.02
N GLU A 694 2.10 -21.01 -30.68
CA GLU A 694 1.36 -22.26 -30.48
C GLU A 694 2.16 -23.49 -30.96
N GLU A 695 2.70 -23.46 -32.19
CA GLU A 695 3.47 -24.58 -32.75
C GLU A 695 4.76 -24.87 -31.96
N LYS A 696 5.33 -23.86 -31.28
CA LYS A 696 6.57 -23.98 -30.51
C LYS A 696 6.38 -24.04 -29.00
N GLU A 697 5.14 -24.16 -28.51
CA GLU A 697 4.83 -24.14 -27.07
C GLU A 697 5.71 -25.12 -26.28
N ALA A 698 5.74 -26.40 -26.70
CA ALA A 698 6.50 -27.43 -25.99
C ALA A 698 8.00 -27.13 -25.92
N GLN A 699 8.57 -26.61 -27.01
CA GLN A 699 9.99 -26.24 -27.07
C GLN A 699 10.29 -25.05 -26.17
N ILE A 700 9.48 -23.99 -26.23
CA ILE A 700 9.66 -22.79 -25.42
C ILE A 700 9.55 -23.13 -23.93
N VAL A 701 8.53 -23.88 -23.53
CA VAL A 701 8.35 -24.30 -22.13
C VAL A 701 9.53 -25.16 -21.66
N ALA A 702 10.05 -26.05 -22.50
CA ALA A 702 11.24 -26.85 -22.18
C ALA A 702 12.49 -25.99 -22.00
N GLU A 703 12.72 -24.98 -22.85
CA GLU A 703 13.83 -24.03 -22.72
C GLU A 703 13.72 -23.19 -21.44
N LEU A 704 12.52 -22.68 -21.12
CA LEU A 704 12.28 -21.88 -19.92
C LEU A 704 12.45 -22.70 -18.64
N ASN A 705 11.85 -23.89 -18.57
CA ASN A 705 11.97 -24.76 -17.39
C ASN A 705 13.37 -25.36 -17.26
N GLY A 706 14.05 -25.63 -18.37
CA GLY A 706 15.42 -26.14 -18.40
C GLY A 706 16.47 -25.16 -17.87
N ALA A 707 16.15 -23.87 -17.79
CA ALA A 707 16.99 -22.86 -17.16
C ALA A 707 16.94 -22.89 -15.61
N GLN A 708 15.93 -23.53 -15.03
CA GLN A 708 15.70 -23.57 -13.57
C GLN A 708 16.60 -24.60 -12.85
N GLY A 709 16.62 -24.55 -11.52
CA GLY A 709 17.33 -25.52 -10.67
C GLY A 709 18.82 -25.25 -10.49
N LYS A 710 19.31 -24.12 -11.00
CA LYS A 710 20.71 -23.67 -10.89
C LYS A 710 20.76 -22.28 -10.27
N PRO A 711 21.82 -21.91 -9.54
CA PRO A 711 21.99 -20.55 -9.04
C PRO A 711 21.99 -19.51 -10.17
N GLY A 712 21.25 -18.41 -10.00
CA GLY A 712 21.24 -17.28 -10.93
C GLY A 712 22.16 -16.15 -10.44
N ASP A 713 23.25 -15.88 -11.16
CA ASP A 713 24.09 -14.71 -10.90
C ASP A 713 23.46 -13.46 -11.52
N LEU A 714 23.05 -12.51 -10.67
CA LEU A 714 22.46 -11.23 -11.08
C LEU A 714 23.51 -10.11 -11.20
N GLY A 715 24.75 -10.33 -10.75
CA GLY A 715 25.80 -9.29 -10.68
C GLY A 715 25.55 -8.19 -9.65
N GLY A 716 24.57 -8.35 -8.76
CA GLY A 716 24.15 -7.35 -7.79
C GLY A 716 22.78 -7.68 -7.22
N TYR A 717 22.34 -6.91 -6.22
CA TYR A 717 21.00 -7.02 -5.64
C TYR A 717 20.19 -5.74 -5.89
N TYR A 718 20.68 -4.60 -5.41
CA TYR A 718 20.05 -3.30 -5.63
C TYR A 718 20.42 -2.70 -6.99
N ALA A 719 21.57 -3.08 -7.55
CA ALA A 719 22.05 -2.65 -8.86
C ALA A 719 22.49 -3.87 -9.70
N PRO A 720 21.55 -4.78 -10.08
CA PRO A 720 21.89 -5.95 -10.89
C PRO A 720 22.49 -5.56 -12.25
N GLU A 721 23.41 -6.38 -12.75
CA GLU A 721 24.04 -6.14 -14.04
C GLU A 721 23.14 -6.63 -15.17
N PHE A 722 22.74 -5.73 -16.08
CA PHE A 722 21.88 -6.05 -17.22
C PHE A 722 22.37 -7.28 -18.01
N ALA A 723 23.68 -7.32 -18.29
CA ALA A 723 24.32 -8.39 -19.06
C ALA A 723 24.23 -9.77 -18.39
N LYS A 724 23.98 -9.83 -17.08
CA LYS A 724 23.81 -11.07 -16.32
C LYS A 724 22.33 -11.39 -16.05
N ALA A 725 21.55 -10.38 -15.65
CA ALA A 725 20.14 -10.55 -15.32
C ALA A 725 19.27 -10.83 -16.55
N ALA A 726 19.48 -10.12 -17.67
CA ALA A 726 18.63 -10.26 -18.85
C ALA A 726 18.66 -11.67 -19.47
N PRO A 727 19.82 -12.36 -19.64
CA PRO A 727 19.85 -13.74 -20.10
C PRO A 727 19.11 -14.73 -19.18
N LEU A 728 19.13 -14.50 -17.86
CA LEU A 728 18.37 -15.33 -16.92
C LEU A 728 16.86 -15.13 -17.08
N MET A 729 16.43 -13.91 -17.41
CA MET A 729 15.01 -13.56 -17.58
C MET A 729 14.48 -13.86 -18.99
N ARG A 730 15.36 -14.05 -19.98
CA ARG A 730 15.02 -14.40 -21.36
C ARG A 730 15.80 -15.63 -21.89
N PRO A 731 15.76 -16.80 -21.21
CA PRO A 731 16.62 -17.93 -21.56
C PRO A 731 16.13 -18.71 -22.80
N SER A 732 14.89 -18.54 -23.24
CA SER A 732 14.37 -19.22 -24.45
C SER A 732 14.74 -18.46 -25.71
N SER A 733 15.76 -18.95 -26.41
CA SER A 733 16.16 -18.43 -27.72
C SER A 733 15.03 -18.53 -28.75
N THR A 734 14.20 -19.58 -28.64
CA THR A 734 13.05 -19.80 -29.53
C THR A 734 11.98 -18.73 -29.33
N PHE A 735 11.67 -18.39 -28.07
CA PHE A 735 10.70 -17.35 -27.77
C PHE A 735 11.22 -15.96 -28.15
N ASN A 736 12.49 -15.66 -27.83
CA ASN A 736 13.13 -14.39 -28.22
C ASN A 736 13.09 -14.17 -29.74
N ALA A 737 13.37 -15.21 -30.54
CA ALA A 737 13.32 -15.13 -31.99
C ALA A 737 11.91 -14.90 -32.59
N ILE A 738 10.85 -15.01 -31.79
CA ILE A 738 9.48 -14.64 -32.18
C ILE A 738 9.19 -13.20 -31.73
N ILE A 739 9.55 -12.84 -30.50
CA ILE A 739 9.24 -11.52 -29.90
C ILE A 739 10.08 -10.39 -30.51
N ASP A 740 11.35 -10.63 -30.81
CA ASP A 740 12.30 -9.60 -31.29
C ASP A 740 12.18 -9.32 -32.80
N ARG A 741 11.12 -9.81 -33.46
CA ARG A 741 10.93 -9.70 -34.93
C ARG A 741 10.44 -8.34 -35.38
#